data_AF-R6N2N1-F1
#
_entry.id   AF-R6N2N1-F1
#
_cell.length_a   1.000
_cell.length_b   1.000
_cell.length_c   1.000
_cell.angle_alpha   90.00
_cell.angle_beta   90.00
_cell.angle_gamma   90.00
#
_symmetry.space_group_name_H-M   'P 1'
#
loop_
_entity.id
_entity.type
_entity.pdbx_description
1 polymer ?
#
loop_
_entity_poly.entity_id
_entity_poly.type
_entity_poly.pdbx_seq_one_letter_code
_entity_poly.pdbx_strand_id
1 'polypeptide(L)'
;MGLFDGFKKRKKDYKEVAADNTKLSERDMLINKIGSDKIQYICDMYMIKKDNLSIDFLTKLASSEEIINFLTQNFLTSESVQKMNNNNFSLNDALNNFQYDILRFPVLFKDDEKNKILLLNKEIKVSQGNYVSVQMDDFNLNNLSLNEEYDTAIQSYFSNVTIKKDSKKILSVKLNDIYSISDINMLFPSNNIYYNTHDFSYCVDNSLQINDKTIVVISSEKFKALTEIQVENLKNCIVVLKDDINKINKLYDNFRNKSFNDNFSALENDNLNNELIKTNHLLYIVNNSNLDSNRKKYFEYWIKKYYKNNSLPYYVQEFADKLTKEIGIDEIKRISYQFDDLEYNKKINVIELDNYDVSIFLGEFENIDNVNLSTLINAVSKLNSEEKEIVLGNFRVKNKLASEILNECSGDIYSYFESLKLKLSVTEILSLLDVKKIKDNFIGDKKYLEYKLFASLCRSEVEVNETISYLLNNDEMFIEFFKQSTNFYSALESLNGKLLIDTLTKLKQNNMDTQCYDFVSCLSLDTQKELIDEKLDDEIISILIPKFRIDAVNYFFKVDNRANYLFKNFDMQNFVRTGVIFNDTILRSNEFFDMLKSKSFVDFRININNVEVGNSPEFIEIKLKKYYDAIFNDYDENKGMFKEYIEILAAPDVFKDYKKFNNYILDDDAFQILNSSNQLKNGDCIDMFKKLTNQKISEVLVDALFADNIYNVQLNIKEMFRFNSKLNDNEKVIDTTREQFYKMILNIDNVPCTDKIKLYRELKDKNINLMFYEDLRKLKDKSYNLIKSELFDFKNNGDSYNEELSNKYGTSVYDMRNKDFFMLVRAENGHRDKDRWRRNCYSIISDDNTDVFGHGSVNIYGYNSFENDRVLHMFEGDAFSGDENKNFGSRERVNRIMTPEELANSSSWYSEIQLVNIKDSNSKNTYFAKQPDFIVVYNKPSEGNIRESKERGIPIVIINEQRLKDDKKIDIDKNMGMYDDIYINNSYDEENSDRKAR
;
A
#
# COMPACT_ATOMS: atom_id res chain seq x y z
N MET A 1 57.37 -12.62 13.50
CA MET A 1 57.70 -12.07 12.16
C MET A 1 57.68 -13.16 11.09
N GLY A 2 56.50 -13.69 10.76
CA GLY A 2 56.36 -14.78 9.78
C GLY A 2 55.01 -14.79 9.04
N LEU A 3 54.38 -13.62 8.89
CA LEU A 3 53.05 -13.47 8.28
C LEU A 3 53.03 -12.50 7.07
N PHE A 4 54.19 -12.01 6.61
CA PHE A 4 54.26 -11.02 5.52
C PHE A 4 54.74 -11.56 4.15
N ASP A 5 55.20 -12.81 4.05
CA ASP A 5 55.68 -13.38 2.78
C ASP A 5 54.62 -14.14 1.96
N GLY A 6 53.45 -14.41 2.55
CA GLY A 6 52.31 -15.07 1.88
C GLY A 6 51.52 -14.17 0.92
N PHE A 7 51.86 -12.88 0.82
CA PHE A 7 51.14 -11.89 -0.01
C PHE A 7 51.81 -11.61 -1.37
N LYS A 8 53.11 -11.92 -1.54
CA LYS A 8 53.80 -11.67 -2.81
C LYS A 8 53.69 -12.80 -3.83
N LYS A 9 53.42 -14.03 -3.39
CA LYS A 9 53.27 -15.19 -4.29
C LYS A 9 51.89 -15.27 -4.97
N ARG A 10 50.89 -14.56 -4.45
CA ARG A 10 49.52 -14.51 -5.01
C ARG A 10 49.30 -13.44 -6.09
N LYS A 11 50.29 -12.59 -6.40
CA LYS A 11 50.14 -11.53 -7.41
C LYS A 11 50.48 -11.96 -8.84
N LYS A 12 51.08 -13.15 -9.04
CA LYS A 12 51.51 -13.63 -10.36
C LYS A 12 50.44 -14.50 -11.04
N ASP A 13 49.64 -15.22 -10.26
CA ASP A 13 48.57 -16.09 -10.77
C ASP A 13 47.30 -15.31 -11.18
N TYR A 14 47.20 -14.03 -10.81
CA TYR A 14 46.04 -13.19 -11.16
C TYR A 14 46.05 -12.65 -12.60
N LYS A 15 47.16 -12.77 -13.36
CA LYS A 15 47.22 -12.23 -14.73
C LYS A 15 46.84 -13.24 -15.81
N GLU A 16 46.95 -14.54 -15.56
CA GLU A 16 46.46 -15.58 -16.48
C GLU A 16 44.99 -15.95 -16.20
N VAL A 17 44.52 -15.81 -14.95
CA VAL A 17 43.11 -16.02 -14.59
C VAL A 17 42.21 -14.84 -15.03
N ALA A 18 42.77 -13.64 -15.24
CA ALA A 18 41.99 -12.44 -15.60
C ALA A 18 41.37 -12.47 -17.01
N ALA A 19 41.86 -13.31 -17.92
CA ALA A 19 41.30 -13.45 -19.27
C ALA A 19 40.09 -14.39 -19.31
N ASP A 20 40.01 -15.38 -18.40
CA ASP A 20 38.83 -16.24 -18.23
C ASP A 20 37.83 -15.68 -17.19
N ASN A 21 38.30 -14.95 -16.16
CA ASN A 21 37.45 -14.30 -15.17
C ASN A 21 36.68 -13.09 -15.68
N THR A 22 37.05 -12.48 -16.82
CA THR A 22 36.30 -11.34 -17.37
C THR A 22 34.95 -11.78 -17.96
N LYS A 23 34.80 -13.04 -18.39
CA LYS A 23 33.49 -13.60 -18.81
C LYS A 23 32.66 -14.15 -17.64
N LEU A 24 33.30 -14.65 -16.57
CA LEU A 24 32.61 -15.07 -15.34
C LEU A 24 32.16 -13.89 -14.47
N SER A 25 32.92 -12.78 -14.43
CA SER A 25 32.57 -11.60 -13.63
C SER A 25 31.33 -10.88 -14.14
N GLU A 26 31.14 -10.81 -15.47
CA GLU A 26 29.98 -10.14 -16.06
C GLU A 26 28.68 -10.90 -15.76
N ARG A 27 28.73 -12.23 -15.86
CA ARG A 27 27.63 -13.12 -15.52
C ARG A 27 27.19 -12.97 -14.06
N ASP A 28 28.14 -13.02 -13.12
CA ASP A 28 27.84 -12.90 -11.69
C ASP A 28 27.36 -11.49 -11.32
N MET A 29 27.89 -10.44 -11.97
CA MET A 29 27.38 -9.07 -11.81
C MET A 29 25.94 -8.94 -12.30
N LEU A 30 25.59 -9.54 -13.45
CA LEU A 30 24.23 -9.53 -13.99
C LEU A 30 23.26 -10.34 -13.10
N ILE A 31 23.69 -11.51 -12.62
CA ILE A 31 22.89 -12.32 -11.69
C ILE A 31 22.65 -11.56 -10.38
N ASN A 32 23.66 -10.88 -9.84
CA ASN A 32 23.51 -10.07 -8.64
C ASN A 32 22.60 -8.85 -8.88
N LYS A 33 22.70 -8.21 -10.04
CA LYS A 33 21.82 -7.09 -10.43
C LYS A 33 20.35 -7.51 -10.54
N ILE A 34 20.08 -8.71 -11.06
CA ILE A 34 18.73 -9.27 -11.18
C ILE A 34 18.22 -9.81 -9.82
N GLY A 35 19.12 -10.33 -9.00
CA GLY A 35 18.84 -11.05 -7.76
C GLY A 35 19.05 -12.55 -7.96
N SER A 36 19.97 -13.12 -7.17
CA SER A 36 20.34 -14.55 -7.26
C SER A 36 19.15 -15.47 -7.07
N ASP A 37 18.20 -15.12 -6.18
CA ASP A 37 17.03 -15.93 -5.87
C ASP A 37 16.04 -15.96 -7.03
N LYS A 38 15.85 -14.83 -7.74
CA LYS A 38 15.00 -14.76 -8.95
C LYS A 38 15.60 -15.59 -10.08
N ILE A 39 16.92 -15.52 -10.28
CA ILE A 39 17.63 -16.35 -11.26
C ILE A 39 17.53 -17.83 -10.91
N GLN A 40 17.70 -18.18 -9.63
CA GLN A 40 17.58 -19.57 -9.17
C GLN A 40 16.16 -20.09 -9.41
N TYR A 41 15.13 -19.29 -9.11
CA TYR A 41 13.74 -19.64 -9.39
C TYR A 41 13.49 -19.91 -10.89
N ILE A 42 13.97 -19.04 -11.80
CA ILE A 42 13.86 -19.26 -13.26
C ILE A 42 14.61 -20.53 -13.68
N CYS A 43 15.80 -20.76 -13.13
CA CYS A 43 16.61 -21.96 -13.41
C CYS A 43 15.89 -23.24 -13.00
N ASP A 44 15.34 -23.28 -11.79
CA ASP A 44 14.63 -24.44 -11.25
C ASP A 44 13.34 -24.70 -12.02
N MET A 45 12.60 -23.64 -12.36
CA MET A 45 11.32 -23.72 -13.07
C MET A 45 11.47 -24.27 -14.50
N TYR A 46 12.53 -23.88 -15.20
CA TYR A 46 12.78 -24.31 -16.59
C TYR A 46 13.84 -25.41 -16.73
N MET A 47 14.32 -25.97 -15.62
CA MET A 47 15.32 -27.04 -15.58
C MET A 47 16.62 -26.66 -16.31
N ILE A 48 17.09 -25.42 -16.12
CA ILE A 48 18.34 -24.90 -16.67
C ILE A 48 19.32 -24.73 -15.51
N LYS A 49 20.55 -25.25 -15.63
CA LYS A 49 21.58 -24.99 -14.61
C LYS A 49 21.96 -23.51 -14.63
N LYS A 50 22.11 -22.91 -13.44
CA LYS A 50 22.51 -21.51 -13.26
C LYS A 50 23.77 -21.13 -14.03
N ASP A 51 24.72 -22.06 -14.20
CA ASP A 51 25.97 -21.88 -14.94
C ASP A 51 25.83 -22.00 -16.47
N ASN A 52 24.68 -22.47 -16.96
CA ASN A 52 24.40 -22.64 -18.39
C ASN A 52 23.64 -21.46 -19.00
N LEU A 53 23.17 -20.49 -18.20
CA LEU A 53 22.61 -19.25 -18.75
C LEU A 53 23.64 -18.48 -19.60
N SER A 54 23.28 -17.91 -20.75
CA SER A 54 24.20 -17.10 -21.53
C SER A 54 24.25 -15.67 -20.98
N ILE A 55 25.39 -14.99 -21.17
CA ILE A 55 25.54 -13.58 -20.77
C ILE A 55 24.51 -12.71 -21.51
N ASP A 56 24.28 -12.97 -22.80
CA ASP A 56 23.27 -12.26 -23.60
C ASP A 56 21.86 -12.39 -23.00
N PHE A 57 21.47 -13.59 -22.58
CA PHE A 57 20.19 -13.82 -21.92
C PHE A 57 20.12 -13.09 -20.57
N LEU A 58 21.17 -13.17 -19.75
CA LEU A 58 21.23 -12.43 -18.48
C LEU A 58 21.21 -10.91 -18.66
N THR A 59 21.86 -10.37 -19.70
CA THR A 59 21.83 -8.94 -20.04
C THR A 59 20.43 -8.49 -20.44
N LYS A 60 19.72 -9.30 -21.24
CA LYS A 60 18.31 -9.06 -21.60
C LYS A 60 17.42 -9.04 -20.36
N LEU A 61 17.59 -9.99 -19.43
CA LEU A 61 16.85 -10.00 -18.16
C LEU A 61 17.17 -8.78 -17.27
N ALA A 62 18.44 -8.37 -17.20
CA ALA A 62 18.86 -7.21 -16.42
C ALA A 62 18.41 -5.86 -17.02
N SER A 63 17.85 -5.85 -18.23
CA SER A 63 17.41 -4.65 -18.92
C SER A 63 15.95 -4.27 -18.64
N SER A 64 15.12 -5.20 -18.15
CA SER A 64 13.72 -4.93 -17.81
C SER A 64 13.18 -5.93 -16.78
N GLU A 65 12.64 -5.41 -15.67
CA GLU A 65 12.01 -6.22 -14.62
C GLU A 65 10.70 -6.87 -15.09
N GLU A 66 10.05 -6.31 -16.10
CA GLU A 66 8.85 -6.90 -16.72
C GLU A 66 9.15 -8.25 -17.39
N ILE A 67 10.33 -8.41 -18.00
CA ILE A 67 10.75 -9.68 -18.63
C ILE A 67 10.91 -10.76 -17.55
N ILE A 68 11.49 -10.39 -16.40
CA ILE A 68 11.70 -11.30 -15.28
C ILE A 68 10.35 -11.74 -14.70
N ASN A 69 9.43 -10.78 -14.48
CA ASN A 69 8.09 -11.07 -13.98
C ASN A 69 7.27 -11.92 -14.97
N PHE A 70 7.42 -11.69 -16.27
CA PHE A 70 6.79 -12.52 -17.28
C PHE A 70 7.31 -13.97 -17.23
N LEU A 71 8.64 -14.14 -17.11
CA LEU A 71 9.24 -15.48 -17.04
C LEU A 71 8.90 -16.24 -15.77
N THR A 72 8.57 -15.57 -14.66
CA THR A 72 8.19 -16.23 -13.39
C THR A 72 6.69 -16.61 -13.31
N GLN A 73 5.86 -16.18 -14.26
CA GLN A 73 4.41 -16.47 -14.28
C GLN A 73 4.02 -17.73 -15.07
N ASN A 74 4.97 -18.64 -15.38
CA ASN A 74 4.75 -19.95 -16.02
C ASN A 74 4.12 -19.95 -17.43
N PHE A 75 4.31 -18.91 -18.23
CA PHE A 75 3.75 -18.85 -19.59
C PHE A 75 4.55 -19.62 -20.64
N LEU A 76 5.80 -20.01 -20.36
CA LEU A 76 6.72 -20.62 -21.34
C LEU A 76 7.06 -22.08 -21.04
N THR A 77 7.55 -22.80 -22.06
CA THR A 77 8.09 -24.16 -21.89
C THR A 77 9.61 -24.12 -21.62
N SER A 78 10.14 -25.14 -20.95
CA SER A 78 11.59 -25.28 -20.71
C SER A 78 12.40 -25.25 -22.01
N GLU A 79 11.89 -25.87 -23.08
CA GLU A 79 12.51 -25.84 -24.41
C GLU A 79 12.60 -24.41 -24.98
N SER A 80 11.59 -23.58 -24.77
CA SER A 80 11.55 -22.20 -25.27
C SER A 80 12.56 -21.32 -24.54
N VAL A 81 12.63 -21.43 -23.22
CA VAL A 81 13.61 -20.69 -22.42
C VAL A 81 15.03 -21.16 -22.71
N GLN A 82 15.25 -22.46 -22.99
CA GLN A 82 16.54 -22.95 -23.48
C GLN A 82 16.90 -22.39 -24.86
N LYS A 83 15.95 -22.28 -25.79
CA LYS A 83 16.16 -21.63 -27.10
C LYS A 83 16.50 -20.15 -26.94
N MET A 84 15.84 -19.42 -26.04
CA MET A 84 16.17 -18.01 -25.75
C MET A 84 17.56 -17.87 -25.15
N ASN A 85 17.87 -18.73 -24.19
CA ASN A 85 19.16 -18.77 -23.54
C ASN A 85 20.30 -19.02 -24.54
N ASN A 86 20.06 -19.88 -25.52
CA ASN A 86 21.02 -20.21 -26.58
C ASN A 86 20.97 -19.22 -27.76
N ASN A 87 20.22 -18.12 -27.62
CA ASN A 87 19.97 -17.12 -28.66
C ASN A 87 19.54 -17.74 -30.00
N ASN A 88 18.71 -18.79 -29.95
CA ASN A 88 18.16 -19.51 -31.12
C ASN A 88 16.62 -19.49 -31.12
N PHE A 89 16.01 -18.69 -30.25
CA PHE A 89 14.57 -18.49 -30.22
C PHE A 89 14.14 -17.63 -31.40
N SER A 90 13.25 -18.17 -32.24
CA SER A 90 12.76 -17.49 -33.43
C SER A 90 11.30 -17.04 -33.31
N LEU A 91 10.88 -16.15 -34.20
CA LEU A 91 9.49 -15.72 -34.28
C LEU A 91 8.51 -16.91 -34.50
N ASN A 92 8.93 -17.94 -35.24
CA ASN A 92 8.12 -19.14 -35.47
C ASN A 92 7.95 -19.99 -34.20
N ASP A 93 8.95 -20.02 -33.32
CA ASP A 93 8.84 -20.70 -32.02
C ASP A 93 7.83 -20.00 -31.11
N ALA A 94 7.75 -18.66 -31.19
CA ALA A 94 6.76 -17.86 -30.48
C ALA A 94 5.34 -18.03 -31.02
N LEU A 95 5.16 -18.02 -32.35
CA LEU A 95 3.85 -18.07 -33.01
C LEU A 95 3.15 -19.44 -32.93
N ASN A 96 3.91 -20.55 -32.86
CA ASN A 96 3.34 -21.90 -32.87
C ASN A 96 2.90 -22.41 -31.49
N ASN A 97 3.46 -21.86 -30.40
CA ASN A 97 3.30 -22.43 -29.06
C ASN A 97 2.73 -21.46 -28.01
N PHE A 98 2.59 -20.16 -28.31
CA PHE A 98 2.20 -19.16 -27.30
C PHE A 98 1.19 -18.13 -27.82
N GLN A 99 0.32 -17.68 -26.93
CA GLN A 99 -0.60 -16.57 -27.16
C GLN A 99 0.10 -15.23 -26.81
N TYR A 100 0.72 -14.61 -27.82
CA TYR A 100 1.11 -13.18 -28.01
C TYR A 100 1.89 -12.39 -26.93
N ASP A 101 1.88 -12.77 -25.66
CA ASP A 101 2.49 -11.95 -24.60
C ASP A 101 4.02 -11.92 -24.64
N ILE A 102 4.65 -12.95 -25.21
CA ILE A 102 6.10 -13.01 -25.42
C ILE A 102 6.60 -12.01 -26.46
N LEU A 103 5.73 -11.61 -27.40
CA LEU A 103 6.09 -10.67 -28.46
C LEU A 103 6.35 -9.28 -27.88
N ARG A 104 5.76 -8.93 -26.73
CA ARG A 104 5.95 -7.65 -26.02
C ARG A 104 7.40 -7.35 -25.60
N PHE A 105 8.30 -8.33 -25.70
CA PHE A 105 9.71 -8.19 -25.37
C PHE A 105 10.58 -8.41 -26.61
N PRO A 106 10.65 -7.43 -27.56
CA PRO A 106 11.46 -7.55 -28.77
C PRO A 106 12.90 -7.92 -28.48
N VAL A 107 13.43 -7.45 -27.35
CA VAL A 107 14.81 -7.68 -26.91
C VAL A 107 15.17 -9.17 -26.78
N LEU A 108 14.19 -10.08 -26.62
CA LEU A 108 14.42 -11.52 -26.52
C LEU A 108 14.79 -12.20 -27.85
N PHE A 109 14.58 -11.54 -28.98
CA PHE A 109 14.79 -12.08 -30.32
C PHE A 109 16.12 -11.61 -30.93
N LYS A 110 16.55 -12.22 -32.05
CA LYS A 110 17.75 -11.77 -32.81
C LYS A 110 17.48 -10.47 -33.54
N ASP A 111 18.49 -9.63 -33.77
CA ASP A 111 18.32 -8.26 -34.29
C ASP A 111 17.50 -8.15 -35.60
N ASP A 112 17.61 -9.13 -36.48
CA ASP A 112 16.84 -9.25 -37.72
C ASP A 112 15.35 -9.59 -37.49
N GLU A 113 15.03 -10.25 -36.37
CA GLU A 113 13.67 -10.49 -35.88
C GLU A 113 13.18 -9.40 -34.92
N LYS A 114 14.08 -8.72 -34.18
CA LYS A 114 13.74 -7.58 -33.30
C LYS A 114 13.03 -6.50 -34.09
N ASN A 115 13.52 -6.18 -35.28
CA ASN A 115 12.88 -5.19 -36.16
C ASN A 115 11.51 -5.68 -36.65
N LYS A 116 11.36 -6.97 -36.98
CA LYS A 116 10.06 -7.56 -37.36
C LYS A 116 9.09 -7.59 -36.19
N ILE A 117 9.57 -7.73 -34.95
CA ILE A 117 8.75 -7.72 -33.73
C ILE A 117 8.47 -6.31 -33.25
N LEU A 118 9.37 -5.35 -33.44
CA LEU A 118 9.08 -3.92 -33.29
C LEU A 118 8.01 -3.48 -34.30
N LEU A 119 8.00 -4.07 -35.50
CA LEU A 119 6.92 -3.94 -36.48
C LEU A 119 5.64 -4.68 -36.05
N LEU A 120 5.72 -5.93 -35.56
CA LEU A 120 4.57 -6.70 -35.08
C LEU A 120 3.99 -6.20 -33.74
N ASN A 121 4.76 -5.59 -32.85
CA ASN A 121 4.31 -4.98 -31.60
C ASN A 121 3.67 -3.62 -31.82
N LYS A 122 4.02 -2.94 -32.93
CA LYS A 122 3.25 -1.80 -33.42
C LYS A 122 1.90 -2.24 -34.01
N GLU A 123 1.77 -3.49 -34.47
CA GLU A 123 0.58 -3.93 -35.22
C GLU A 123 -0.25 -5.07 -34.61
N ILE A 124 0.16 -5.81 -33.58
CA ILE A 124 -0.60 -6.97 -33.09
C ILE A 124 -0.45 -7.22 -31.59
N LYS A 125 -1.54 -6.99 -30.84
CA LYS A 125 -2.11 -8.01 -29.96
C LYS A 125 -3.29 -8.66 -30.68
N VAL A 126 -3.23 -9.97 -30.90
CA VAL A 126 -4.40 -10.85 -30.68
C VAL A 126 -3.95 -11.83 -29.58
N SER A 127 -4.69 -12.74 -28.97
CA SER A 127 -5.15 -14.05 -29.42
C SER A 127 -6.61 -14.27 -29.09
N GLN A 128 -7.22 -15.06 -29.97
CA GLN A 128 -8.45 -15.84 -29.84
C GLN A 128 -8.87 -16.12 -28.37
N GLY A 129 -10.06 -15.74 -27.88
CA GLY A 129 -11.31 -15.44 -28.55
C GLY A 129 -11.85 -14.04 -28.28
N ASN A 130 -12.13 -13.37 -29.39
CA ASN A 130 -13.06 -12.27 -29.59
C ASN A 130 -12.96 -11.08 -28.60
N TYR A 131 -11.92 -10.26 -28.86
CA TYR A 131 -11.76 -8.80 -28.70
C TYR A 131 -11.50 -8.17 -27.32
N VAL A 132 -10.38 -7.41 -27.21
CA VAL A 132 -10.12 -6.34 -26.22
C VAL A 132 -9.23 -5.23 -26.84
N SER A 133 -9.52 -3.98 -26.50
CA SER A 133 -8.87 -2.72 -26.90
C SER A 133 -7.61 -2.36 -26.11
N VAL A 134 -6.65 -1.63 -26.71
CA VAL A 134 -5.62 -0.87 -25.96
C VAL A 134 -5.28 0.46 -26.69
N GLN A 135 -5.18 1.53 -25.90
CA GLN A 135 -4.82 2.92 -26.26
C GLN A 135 -3.36 3.21 -25.85
N MET A 136 -2.65 4.09 -26.57
CA MET A 136 -1.39 4.70 -26.10
C MET A 136 -1.35 6.19 -26.46
N ASP A 137 -1.00 7.03 -25.49
CA ASP A 137 -0.92 8.50 -25.61
C ASP A 137 0.52 8.98 -25.91
N ASP A 138 0.60 10.09 -26.66
CA ASP A 138 1.66 11.08 -26.89
C ASP A 138 3.02 10.72 -27.54
N PHE A 139 3.30 11.35 -28.70
CA PHE A 139 4.65 11.67 -29.16
C PHE A 139 4.75 13.09 -29.75
N ASN A 140 5.76 13.81 -29.29
CA ASN A 140 6.05 15.24 -29.47
C ASN A 140 6.69 15.54 -30.86
N LEU A 141 6.10 16.44 -31.64
CA LEU A 141 6.62 16.92 -32.92
C LEU A 141 7.55 18.12 -32.70
N ASN A 142 8.79 17.87 -32.31
CA ASN A 142 9.91 18.80 -32.47
C ASN A 142 11.15 17.98 -32.79
N ASN A 143 11.44 17.78 -34.09
CA ASN A 143 12.80 17.67 -34.63
C ASN A 143 12.81 17.50 -36.17
N LEU A 144 13.46 18.46 -36.83
CA LEU A 144 14.08 18.46 -38.18
C LEU A 144 13.28 18.96 -39.40
N SER A 145 14.02 19.53 -40.35
CA SER A 145 13.76 20.81 -41.05
C SER A 145 14.06 20.80 -42.56
N LEU A 146 13.32 21.64 -43.30
CA LEU A 146 13.66 22.50 -44.48
C LEU A 146 14.18 21.93 -45.83
N ASN A 147 13.46 22.34 -46.90
CA ASN A 147 13.81 22.63 -48.32
C ASN A 147 13.94 21.50 -49.37
N GLU A 148 12.99 21.42 -50.32
CA GLU A 148 13.12 21.88 -51.73
C GLU A 148 11.78 21.75 -52.52
N GLU A 149 11.61 22.59 -53.54
CA GLU A 149 10.39 23.14 -54.17
C GLU A 149 9.56 22.18 -55.06
N TYR A 150 8.25 22.41 -55.18
CA TYR A 150 7.49 22.23 -56.44
C TYR A 150 6.16 23.03 -56.39
N ASP A 151 6.28 24.35 -56.53
CA ASP A 151 5.18 25.17 -57.03
C ASP A 151 5.05 24.99 -58.55
N THR A 152 3.83 25.17 -59.06
CA THR A 152 3.43 25.33 -60.48
C THR A 152 2.84 24.09 -61.17
N ALA A 153 1.58 23.78 -60.85
CA ALA A 153 0.48 23.38 -61.76
C ALA A 153 -0.62 22.81 -60.86
N ILE A 154 -1.75 23.48 -60.60
CA ILE A 154 -2.93 23.44 -61.46
C ILE A 154 -3.95 24.42 -60.83
N GLN A 155 -4.04 25.64 -61.36
CA GLN A 155 -5.31 26.36 -61.42
C GLN A 155 -6.01 25.85 -62.69
N SER A 156 -7.16 25.17 -62.59
CA SER A 156 -8.27 25.22 -63.58
C SER A 156 -9.36 24.16 -63.49
N TYR A 157 -9.27 23.08 -62.71
CA TYR A 157 -10.10 21.89 -63.01
C TYR A 157 -11.37 21.64 -62.18
N PHE A 158 -11.76 22.48 -61.21
CA PHE A 158 -13.04 22.27 -60.52
C PHE A 158 -14.22 22.89 -61.27
N SER A 159 -14.63 22.20 -62.33
CA SER A 159 -16.00 22.27 -62.85
C SER A 159 -16.51 20.85 -63.07
N ASN A 160 -17.53 20.46 -62.31
CA ASN A 160 -18.36 19.25 -62.46
C ASN A 160 -17.91 17.96 -61.76
N VAL A 161 -18.41 17.72 -60.54
CA VAL A 161 -18.67 16.36 -60.02
C VAL A 161 -20.03 16.31 -59.31
N THR A 162 -20.84 15.30 -59.64
CA THR A 162 -22.22 15.06 -59.20
C THR A 162 -22.29 13.83 -58.29
N ILE A 163 -23.00 13.91 -57.16
CA ILE A 163 -23.17 12.82 -56.17
C ILE A 163 -24.46 12.04 -56.47
N LYS A 164 -24.40 10.71 -56.67
CA LYS A 164 -25.58 9.83 -56.84
C LYS A 164 -25.99 9.15 -55.53
N LYS A 165 -27.27 9.25 -55.17
CA LYS A 165 -27.95 8.47 -54.13
C LYS A 165 -28.54 7.19 -54.72
N ASP A 166 -28.38 6.10 -53.97
CA ASP A 166 -29.15 4.84 -53.97
C ASP A 166 -28.40 3.58 -54.41
N SER A 167 -28.08 2.72 -53.43
CA SER A 167 -28.28 1.27 -53.58
C SER A 167 -28.42 0.57 -52.22
N LYS A 168 -29.58 -0.10 -52.06
CA LYS A 168 -29.97 -1.01 -50.98
C LYS A 168 -29.18 -2.33 -51.04
N LYS A 169 -28.52 -2.74 -49.95
CA LYS A 169 -28.42 -4.14 -49.46
C LYS A 169 -27.56 -4.19 -48.21
N ILE A 170 -28.14 -4.64 -47.09
CA ILE A 170 -27.43 -4.98 -45.85
C ILE A 170 -27.49 -6.49 -45.69
N LEU A 171 -26.33 -7.12 -45.41
CA LEU A 171 -26.24 -8.47 -44.85
C LEU A 171 -25.94 -8.37 -43.36
N SER A 172 -26.57 -9.24 -42.57
CA SER A 172 -26.50 -9.28 -41.11
C SER A 172 -25.21 -9.95 -40.60
N VAL A 173 -24.44 -9.25 -39.75
CA VAL A 173 -23.38 -9.85 -38.93
C VAL A 173 -23.70 -9.56 -37.46
N LYS A 174 -23.62 -10.58 -36.60
CA LYS A 174 -23.77 -10.45 -35.15
C LYS A 174 -22.61 -9.63 -34.57
N LEU A 175 -22.91 -8.40 -34.18
CA LEU A 175 -22.05 -7.47 -33.46
C LEU A 175 -21.97 -7.87 -31.99
N ASN A 176 -20.93 -8.57 -31.57
CA ASN A 176 -20.63 -8.70 -30.14
C ASN A 176 -19.37 -7.98 -29.69
N ASP A 177 -18.60 -7.36 -30.59
CA ASP A 177 -17.27 -6.87 -30.21
C ASP A 177 -16.80 -5.64 -30.99
N ILE A 178 -17.33 -4.47 -30.66
CA ILE A 178 -16.82 -3.17 -31.16
C ILE A 178 -16.52 -2.28 -29.96
N TYR A 179 -15.28 -2.34 -29.47
CA TYR A 179 -14.72 -1.32 -28.59
C TYR A 179 -13.28 -0.95 -29.00
N SER A 180 -13.00 -0.87 -30.31
CA SER A 180 -11.82 -0.19 -30.82
C SER A 180 -12.09 0.27 -32.25
N ILE A 181 -12.46 1.55 -32.42
CA ILE A 181 -12.59 2.20 -33.73
C ILE A 181 -11.63 3.40 -33.71
N SER A 182 -10.50 3.27 -34.41
CA SER A 182 -9.60 4.38 -34.76
C SER A 182 -10.37 5.52 -35.44
N ASP A 183 -9.80 6.73 -35.49
CA ASP A 183 -10.49 7.88 -36.10
C ASP A 183 -10.65 7.80 -37.64
N ILE A 184 -10.04 6.80 -38.29
CA ILE A 184 -10.22 6.46 -39.71
C ILE A 184 -10.16 4.93 -39.90
N ASN A 185 -11.15 4.32 -40.57
CA ASN A 185 -11.20 2.88 -40.92
C ASN A 185 -11.61 2.68 -42.38
N MET A 186 -11.10 1.66 -43.07
CA MET A 186 -11.49 1.28 -44.45
C MET A 186 -11.94 -0.19 -44.52
N LEU A 187 -13.05 -0.51 -45.17
CA LEU A 187 -13.69 -1.83 -45.19
C LEU A 187 -13.95 -2.31 -46.64
N PHE A 188 -13.40 -3.44 -47.07
CA PHE A 188 -13.58 -3.98 -48.44
C PHE A 188 -14.50 -5.23 -48.45
N PRO A 189 -15.22 -5.56 -49.54
CA PRO A 189 -16.06 -6.75 -49.58
C PRO A 189 -15.51 -7.82 -50.53
N SER A 190 -14.94 -8.87 -49.96
CA SER A 190 -15.33 -10.26 -50.22
C SER A 190 -14.38 -11.24 -49.51
N ASN A 191 -14.97 -12.28 -48.91
CA ASN A 191 -14.37 -13.43 -48.24
C ASN A 191 -13.49 -13.13 -47.00
N ASN A 192 -14.15 -12.85 -45.87
CA ASN A 192 -13.65 -13.09 -44.50
C ASN A 192 -12.21 -12.65 -44.17
N ILE A 193 -11.79 -11.45 -44.58
CA ILE A 193 -10.56 -10.83 -44.07
C ILE A 193 -10.82 -9.32 -43.85
N TYR A 194 -10.61 -8.84 -42.63
CA TYR A 194 -10.56 -7.41 -42.28
C TYR A 194 -9.09 -7.00 -42.18
N TYR A 195 -8.70 -5.89 -42.81
CA TYR A 195 -7.40 -5.24 -42.59
C TYR A 195 -7.61 -3.93 -41.83
N ASN A 196 -6.85 -3.70 -40.78
CA ASN A 196 -6.78 -2.43 -40.07
C ASN A 196 -5.44 -1.78 -40.44
N THR A 197 -5.44 -0.77 -41.31
CA THR A 197 -4.20 -0.17 -41.82
C THR A 197 -3.84 1.07 -41.01
N HIS A 198 -2.66 1.07 -40.36
CA HIS A 198 -2.09 2.25 -39.69
C HIS A 198 -1.52 3.31 -40.65
N ASP A 199 -1.57 3.09 -41.99
CA ASP A 199 -1.04 4.01 -43.00
C ASP A 199 -2.12 4.48 -43.99
N PHE A 200 -3.06 5.29 -43.50
CA PHE A 200 -4.07 5.95 -44.32
C PHE A 200 -3.44 6.88 -45.37
N SER A 201 -2.39 7.63 -45.01
CA SER A 201 -1.63 8.46 -45.95
C SER A 201 -1.00 7.62 -47.06
N TYR A 202 -0.42 6.45 -46.78
CA TYR A 202 0.19 5.61 -47.82
C TYR A 202 -0.84 5.02 -48.81
N CYS A 203 -2.01 4.61 -48.32
CA CYS A 203 -3.07 4.03 -49.17
C CYS A 203 -3.71 5.07 -50.10
N VAL A 204 -3.80 6.31 -49.61
CA VAL A 204 -4.47 7.40 -50.29
C VAL A 204 -3.48 8.25 -51.11
N ASP A 205 -2.18 8.25 -50.79
CA ASP A 205 -1.16 8.99 -51.56
C ASP A 205 -0.50 8.15 -52.68
N ASN A 206 -0.48 6.81 -52.60
CA ASN A 206 0.19 5.92 -53.57
C ASN A 206 -0.73 5.09 -54.50
N SER A 207 -1.98 5.52 -54.72
CA SER A 207 -2.87 4.95 -55.77
C SER A 207 -3.13 3.44 -55.69
N LEU A 208 -3.28 2.86 -54.48
CA LEU A 208 -3.87 1.53 -54.35
C LEU A 208 -5.32 1.59 -54.86
N GLN A 209 -5.78 0.64 -55.69
CA GLN A 209 -7.12 0.67 -56.27
C GLN A 209 -8.20 0.42 -55.20
N ILE A 210 -8.67 1.50 -54.60
CA ILE A 210 -9.82 1.53 -53.70
C ILE A 210 -11.09 1.70 -54.55
N ASN A 211 -12.12 0.87 -54.34
CA ASN A 211 -13.26 0.76 -55.24
C ASN A 211 -14.60 1.11 -54.56
N ASP A 212 -15.68 1.16 -55.35
CA ASP A 212 -17.09 1.52 -55.02
C ASP A 212 -17.73 0.69 -53.91
N LYS A 213 -16.99 -0.31 -53.47
CA LYS A 213 -17.39 -1.30 -52.51
C LYS A 213 -16.64 -1.13 -51.18
N THR A 214 -15.65 -0.24 -51.12
CA THR A 214 -14.90 0.07 -49.90
C THR A 214 -15.64 1.11 -49.04
N ILE A 215 -15.84 0.83 -47.74
CA ILE A 215 -16.48 1.75 -46.78
C ILE A 215 -15.43 2.39 -45.87
N VAL A 216 -15.41 3.71 -45.79
CA VAL A 216 -14.44 4.51 -45.04
C VAL A 216 -15.13 5.23 -43.88
N VAL A 217 -14.85 4.84 -42.65
CA VAL A 217 -15.42 5.47 -41.44
C VAL A 217 -14.42 6.46 -40.87
N ILE A 218 -14.76 7.75 -40.82
CA ILE A 218 -13.83 8.84 -40.46
C ILE A 218 -14.51 9.85 -39.52
N SER A 219 -13.77 10.43 -38.55
CA SER A 219 -14.31 11.50 -37.71
C SER A 219 -14.49 12.81 -38.51
N SER A 220 -15.46 13.63 -38.11
CA SER A 220 -15.75 14.91 -38.77
C SER A 220 -14.54 15.86 -38.78
N GLU A 221 -13.70 15.82 -37.73
CA GLU A 221 -12.48 16.62 -37.65
C GLU A 221 -11.35 16.11 -38.57
N LYS A 222 -11.13 14.79 -38.65
CA LYS A 222 -10.09 14.21 -39.52
C LYS A 222 -10.45 14.30 -41.00
N PHE A 223 -11.73 14.19 -41.34
CA PHE A 223 -12.21 14.36 -42.71
C PHE A 223 -11.92 15.77 -43.25
N LYS A 224 -12.02 16.80 -42.39
CA LYS A 224 -11.73 18.20 -42.74
C LYS A 224 -10.23 18.49 -42.89
N ALA A 225 -9.36 17.62 -42.39
CA ALA A 225 -7.91 17.76 -42.43
C ALA A 225 -7.26 17.03 -43.62
N LEU A 226 -8.05 16.46 -44.54
CA LEU A 226 -7.58 15.75 -45.73
C LEU A 226 -7.15 16.72 -46.84
N THR A 227 -6.12 16.36 -47.61
CA THR A 227 -5.72 17.11 -48.80
C THR A 227 -6.64 16.79 -50.00
N GLU A 228 -6.69 17.65 -51.02
CA GLU A 228 -7.56 17.44 -52.20
C GLU A 228 -7.27 16.11 -52.91
N ILE A 229 -6.00 15.74 -53.07
CA ILE A 229 -5.57 14.46 -53.66
C ILE A 229 -6.12 13.29 -52.85
N GLN A 230 -6.17 13.45 -51.51
CA GLN A 230 -6.67 12.41 -50.63
C GLN A 230 -8.19 12.26 -50.67
N VAL A 231 -8.90 13.36 -50.85
CA VAL A 231 -10.36 13.34 -51.05
C VAL A 231 -10.72 12.75 -52.43
N GLU A 232 -9.94 13.04 -53.47
CA GLU A 232 -10.12 12.52 -54.83
C GLU A 232 -9.97 10.98 -54.88
N ASN A 233 -8.98 10.44 -54.16
CA ASN A 233 -8.74 9.00 -54.08
C ASN A 233 -9.79 8.24 -53.26
N LEU A 234 -10.64 8.95 -52.50
CA LEU A 234 -11.80 8.40 -51.78
C LEU A 234 -13.11 8.52 -52.55
N LYS A 235 -13.14 9.16 -53.74
CA LYS A 235 -14.38 9.53 -54.42
C LYS A 235 -15.26 8.35 -54.83
N ASN A 236 -14.63 7.20 -55.03
CA ASN A 236 -15.30 5.96 -55.37
C ASN A 236 -15.45 5.06 -54.14
N CYS A 237 -15.44 5.58 -52.91
CA CYS A 237 -15.67 4.81 -51.69
C CYS A 237 -16.93 5.29 -50.96
N ILE A 238 -17.48 4.47 -50.07
CA ILE A 238 -18.61 4.84 -49.20
C ILE A 238 -18.06 5.47 -47.92
N VAL A 239 -18.17 6.79 -47.75
CA VAL A 239 -17.65 7.49 -46.56
C VAL A 239 -18.73 7.67 -45.49
N VAL A 240 -18.44 7.31 -44.24
CA VAL A 240 -19.36 7.38 -43.09
C VAL A 240 -18.72 8.19 -41.97
N LEU A 241 -19.41 9.24 -41.50
CA LEU A 241 -18.91 10.05 -40.39
C LEU A 241 -19.18 9.36 -39.04
N LYS A 242 -18.13 9.25 -38.22
CA LYS A 242 -18.14 8.52 -36.92
C LYS A 242 -19.27 8.96 -35.98
N ASP A 243 -19.65 10.24 -36.04
CA ASP A 243 -20.65 10.85 -35.15
C ASP A 243 -22.12 10.41 -35.45
N ASP A 244 -22.37 9.75 -36.58
CA ASP A 244 -23.71 9.28 -36.99
C ASP A 244 -23.99 7.80 -36.67
N ILE A 245 -23.00 7.04 -36.18
CA ILE A 245 -23.10 5.58 -35.93
C ILE A 245 -24.14 5.25 -34.85
N ASN A 246 -24.32 6.12 -33.85
CA ASN A 246 -25.29 5.91 -32.76
C ASN A 246 -26.76 5.92 -33.21
N LYS A 247 -27.09 6.48 -34.39
CA LYS A 247 -28.46 6.47 -34.94
C LYS A 247 -28.80 5.16 -35.67
N ILE A 248 -27.80 4.41 -36.14
CA ILE A 248 -28.00 3.17 -36.91
C ILE A 248 -28.36 1.99 -36.00
N ASN A 249 -27.83 1.95 -34.77
CA ASN A 249 -28.11 0.88 -33.80
C ASN A 249 -29.60 0.78 -33.42
N LYS A 250 -30.31 1.92 -33.27
CA LYS A 250 -31.77 1.95 -33.00
C LYS A 250 -32.64 1.45 -34.17
N LEU A 251 -32.14 1.54 -35.41
CA LEU A 251 -32.83 1.05 -36.60
C LEU A 251 -32.63 -0.48 -36.74
N TYR A 252 -31.47 -0.97 -36.34
CA TYR A 252 -31.10 -2.39 -36.39
C TYR A 252 -31.87 -3.25 -35.37
N ASP A 253 -32.11 -2.74 -34.16
CA ASP A 253 -32.85 -3.48 -33.12
C ASP A 253 -34.32 -3.74 -33.49
N ASN A 254 -34.92 -2.88 -34.31
CA ASN A 254 -36.29 -3.09 -34.83
C ASN A 254 -36.38 -4.21 -35.88
N PHE A 255 -35.28 -4.58 -36.54
CA PHE A 255 -35.23 -5.69 -37.51
C PHE A 255 -34.97 -7.06 -36.85
N ARG A 256 -34.56 -7.08 -35.58
CA ARG A 256 -34.18 -8.30 -34.85
C ARG A 256 -35.38 -9.16 -34.42
N ASN A 257 -36.61 -8.63 -34.46
CA ASN A 257 -37.80 -9.25 -33.87
C ASN A 257 -38.85 -9.79 -34.87
N LYS A 258 -38.48 -10.15 -36.10
CA LYS A 258 -39.37 -10.93 -36.99
C LYS A 258 -38.64 -12.15 -37.55
N SER A 259 -39.22 -13.31 -37.31
CA SER A 259 -38.63 -14.63 -37.57
C SER A 259 -38.36 -14.91 -39.05
N PHE A 260 -37.27 -15.63 -39.27
CA PHE A 260 -36.94 -16.41 -40.47
C PHE A 260 -38.07 -17.36 -40.83
N ASN A 261 -38.94 -16.97 -41.76
CA ASN A 261 -39.67 -17.83 -42.71
C ASN A 261 -40.77 -16.97 -43.33
N ASP A 262 -40.49 -16.38 -44.50
CA ASP A 262 -41.44 -16.25 -45.60
C ASP A 262 -40.72 -15.66 -46.82
N ASN A 263 -41.02 -16.21 -47.99
CA ASN A 263 -40.36 -15.94 -49.26
C ASN A 263 -40.37 -14.45 -49.64
N PHE A 264 -39.25 -13.97 -50.19
CA PHE A 264 -39.19 -12.69 -50.91
C PHE A 264 -40.13 -12.72 -52.11
N SER A 265 -41.16 -11.87 -52.13
CA SER A 265 -41.83 -11.43 -53.35
C SER A 265 -41.29 -10.07 -53.78
N ALA A 266 -41.18 -9.89 -55.10
CA ALA A 266 -40.53 -8.78 -55.79
C ALA A 266 -40.96 -7.38 -55.32
N LEU A 267 -40.01 -6.44 -55.41
CA LEU A 267 -40.25 -5.00 -55.34
C LEU A 267 -41.21 -4.57 -56.45
N GLU A 268 -42.46 -4.31 -56.10
CA GLU A 268 -43.33 -3.42 -56.86
C GLU A 268 -43.29 -1.99 -56.28
N ASN A 269 -43.59 -1.06 -57.17
CA ASN A 269 -43.02 0.27 -57.27
C ASN A 269 -43.81 1.34 -56.50
N ASP A 270 -44.14 1.10 -55.23
CA ASP A 270 -44.90 2.05 -54.40
C ASP A 270 -44.24 2.26 -53.03
N ASN A 271 -43.29 3.20 -52.97
CA ASN A 271 -43.02 4.02 -51.77
C ASN A 271 -42.00 5.11 -52.09
N LEU A 272 -42.33 6.00 -53.04
CA LEU A 272 -41.72 7.33 -53.05
C LEU A 272 -42.41 8.13 -51.93
N ASN A 273 -41.74 8.26 -50.78
CA ASN A 273 -42.31 8.96 -49.63
C ASN A 273 -42.38 10.46 -49.92
N ASN A 274 -43.48 10.91 -50.53
CA ASN A 274 -43.72 12.30 -50.92
C ASN A 274 -43.55 13.28 -49.74
N GLU A 275 -43.77 12.82 -48.50
CA GLU A 275 -43.55 13.60 -47.29
C GLU A 275 -42.06 13.76 -46.93
N LEU A 276 -41.22 12.76 -47.21
CA LEU A 276 -39.76 12.88 -47.08
C LEU A 276 -39.20 13.89 -48.09
N ILE A 277 -39.73 13.89 -49.32
CA ILE A 277 -39.32 14.83 -50.37
C ILE A 277 -39.72 16.26 -49.99
N LYS A 278 -40.97 16.48 -49.53
CA LYS A 278 -41.41 17.78 -48.99
C LYS A 278 -40.56 18.24 -47.80
N THR A 279 -40.25 17.34 -46.87
CA THR A 279 -39.44 17.64 -45.67
C THR A 279 -38.03 18.10 -46.05
N ASN A 280 -37.38 17.41 -46.99
CA ASN A 280 -36.05 17.78 -47.45
C ASN A 280 -36.05 19.10 -48.24
N HIS A 281 -37.13 19.39 -48.97
CA HIS A 281 -37.31 20.67 -49.66
C HIS A 281 -37.51 21.84 -48.68
N LEU A 282 -38.31 21.65 -47.63
CA LEU A 282 -38.50 22.65 -46.58
C LEU A 282 -37.20 22.92 -45.81
N LEU A 283 -36.40 21.88 -45.52
CA LEU A 283 -35.08 22.02 -44.92
C LEU A 283 -34.12 22.80 -45.82
N TYR A 284 -34.14 22.53 -47.14
CA TYR A 284 -33.32 23.25 -48.10
C TYR A 284 -33.70 24.74 -48.19
N ILE A 285 -35.00 25.05 -48.20
CA ILE A 285 -35.49 26.44 -48.20
C ILE A 285 -35.08 27.17 -46.92
N VAL A 286 -35.20 26.53 -45.75
CA VAL A 286 -34.78 27.12 -44.47
C VAL A 286 -33.27 27.38 -44.45
N ASN A 287 -32.47 26.42 -44.90
CA ASN A 287 -31.01 26.54 -44.88
C ASN A 287 -30.47 27.62 -45.82
N ASN A 288 -31.15 27.85 -46.95
CA ASN A 288 -30.75 28.85 -47.96
C ASN A 288 -31.51 30.18 -47.86
N SER A 289 -32.36 30.36 -46.85
CA SER A 289 -33.01 31.64 -46.55
C SER A 289 -32.02 32.63 -45.91
N ASN A 290 -32.39 33.92 -45.86
CA ASN A 290 -31.64 34.95 -45.14
C ASN A 290 -31.89 34.95 -43.61
N LEU A 291 -32.49 33.88 -43.06
CA LEU A 291 -32.69 33.72 -41.62
C LEU A 291 -31.36 33.64 -40.88
N ASP A 292 -31.32 34.15 -39.63
CA ASP A 292 -30.14 33.98 -38.79
C ASP A 292 -29.94 32.50 -38.37
N SER A 293 -28.72 32.18 -37.94
CA SER A 293 -28.28 30.81 -37.65
C SER A 293 -29.15 30.09 -36.61
N ASN A 294 -29.67 30.80 -35.61
CA ASN A 294 -30.51 30.20 -34.57
C ASN A 294 -31.92 29.91 -35.09
N ARG A 295 -32.49 30.80 -35.91
CA ARG A 295 -33.78 30.57 -36.57
C ARG A 295 -33.72 29.42 -37.57
N LYS A 296 -32.63 29.28 -38.32
CA LYS A 296 -32.41 28.13 -39.21
C LYS A 296 -32.45 26.82 -38.44
N LYS A 297 -31.68 26.73 -37.35
CA LYS A 297 -31.66 25.54 -36.47
C LYS A 297 -33.03 25.22 -35.85
N TYR A 298 -33.82 26.23 -35.47
CA TYR A 298 -35.17 26.05 -34.93
C TYR A 298 -36.15 25.44 -35.95
N PHE A 299 -36.23 26.01 -37.16
CA PHE A 299 -37.11 25.48 -38.20
C PHE A 299 -36.63 24.12 -38.69
N GLU A 300 -35.30 23.90 -38.80
CA GLU A 300 -34.76 22.58 -39.09
C GLU A 300 -35.18 21.53 -38.07
N TYR A 301 -35.14 21.86 -36.78
CA TYR A 301 -35.55 20.98 -35.69
C TYR A 301 -37.04 20.59 -35.82
N TRP A 302 -37.94 21.54 -36.05
CA TRP A 302 -39.38 21.27 -36.15
C TRP A 302 -39.78 20.58 -37.45
N ILE A 303 -39.13 20.87 -38.58
CA ILE A 303 -39.34 20.14 -39.84
C ILE A 303 -38.87 18.68 -39.70
N LYS A 304 -37.71 18.46 -39.06
CA LYS A 304 -37.20 17.11 -38.75
C LYS A 304 -38.08 16.38 -37.72
N LYS A 305 -38.76 17.11 -36.83
CA LYS A 305 -39.70 16.56 -35.82
C LYS A 305 -41.08 16.23 -36.41
N TYR A 306 -41.60 17.03 -37.35
CA TYR A 306 -42.83 16.73 -38.11
C TYR A 306 -42.71 15.41 -38.86
N TYR A 307 -41.62 15.21 -39.58
CA TYR A 307 -41.34 13.97 -40.31
C TYR A 307 -41.30 12.74 -39.40
N LYS A 308 -40.89 12.91 -38.14
CA LYS A 308 -40.87 11.83 -37.14
C LYS A 308 -42.23 11.53 -36.50
N ASN A 309 -43.10 12.54 -36.34
CA ASN A 309 -44.27 12.44 -35.46
C ASN A 309 -45.63 12.83 -36.11
N ASN A 310 -45.67 13.20 -37.40
CA ASN A 310 -46.86 13.61 -38.16
C ASN A 310 -47.70 14.76 -37.54
N SER A 311 -47.08 15.66 -36.78
CA SER A 311 -47.77 16.85 -36.24
C SER A 311 -46.82 18.05 -36.12
N LEU A 312 -47.26 19.22 -36.59
CA LEU A 312 -46.58 20.50 -36.40
C LEU A 312 -47.41 21.38 -35.45
N PRO A 313 -46.78 22.29 -34.70
CA PRO A 313 -47.48 23.38 -34.04
C PRO A 313 -48.24 24.24 -35.06
N TYR A 314 -49.46 24.66 -34.74
CA TYR A 314 -50.41 25.35 -35.65
C TYR A 314 -49.78 26.51 -36.45
N TYR A 315 -48.92 27.32 -35.82
CA TYR A 315 -48.26 28.47 -36.45
C TYR A 315 -47.18 28.08 -37.49
N VAL A 316 -46.55 26.89 -37.36
CA VAL A 316 -45.59 26.37 -38.35
C VAL A 316 -46.32 25.72 -39.53
N GLN A 317 -47.49 25.13 -39.25
CA GLN A 317 -48.36 24.54 -40.27
C GLN A 317 -48.97 25.63 -41.17
N GLU A 318 -49.41 26.76 -40.59
CA GLU A 318 -49.92 27.91 -41.35
C GLU A 318 -48.86 28.54 -42.28
N PHE A 319 -47.59 28.55 -41.84
CA PHE A 319 -46.45 29.01 -42.64
C PHE A 319 -46.13 28.05 -43.80
N ALA A 320 -46.11 26.73 -43.54
CA ALA A 320 -45.86 25.71 -44.55
C ALA A 320 -46.98 25.63 -45.62
N ASP A 321 -48.23 25.83 -45.21
CA ASP A 321 -49.41 25.81 -46.10
C ASP A 321 -49.47 27.05 -47.02
N LYS A 322 -49.00 28.21 -46.55
CA LYS A 322 -48.85 29.42 -47.41
C LYS A 322 -47.80 29.20 -48.49
N LEU A 323 -46.64 28.64 -48.12
CA LEU A 323 -45.52 28.36 -49.03
C LEU A 323 -45.87 27.31 -50.12
N THR A 324 -46.69 26.31 -49.79
CA THR A 324 -47.11 25.26 -50.73
C THR A 324 -48.29 25.66 -51.62
N LYS A 325 -49.17 26.57 -51.17
CA LYS A 325 -50.30 27.08 -51.99
C LYS A 325 -49.87 28.08 -53.07
N GLU A 326 -48.85 28.90 -52.83
CA GLU A 326 -48.44 29.93 -53.80
C GLU A 326 -47.64 29.40 -54.99
N ILE A 327 -46.97 28.24 -54.86
CA ILE A 327 -46.07 27.73 -55.90
C ILE A 327 -46.69 26.58 -56.71
N GLY A 328 -47.66 25.84 -56.17
CA GLY A 328 -48.35 24.76 -56.89
C GLY A 328 -47.48 23.51 -57.10
N ILE A 329 -47.96 22.34 -56.66
CA ILE A 329 -47.15 21.11 -56.61
C ILE A 329 -46.67 20.61 -57.98
N ASP A 330 -47.43 20.90 -59.04
CA ASP A 330 -47.10 20.51 -60.41
C ASP A 330 -46.09 21.48 -61.06
N GLU A 331 -46.10 22.75 -60.68
CA GLU A 331 -45.09 23.73 -61.09
C GLU A 331 -43.75 23.44 -60.38
N ILE A 332 -43.78 23.03 -59.09
CA ILE A 332 -42.60 22.60 -58.32
C ILE A 332 -41.93 21.38 -58.97
N LYS A 333 -42.71 20.38 -59.40
CA LYS A 333 -42.18 19.22 -60.12
C LYS A 333 -41.62 19.61 -61.49
N ARG A 334 -42.24 20.56 -62.19
CA ARG A 334 -41.77 21.01 -63.51
C ARG A 334 -40.47 21.81 -63.38
N ILE A 335 -40.35 22.68 -62.37
CA ILE A 335 -39.19 23.53 -62.11
C ILE A 335 -38.00 22.71 -61.58
N SER A 336 -38.21 21.67 -60.77
CA SER A 336 -37.10 20.84 -60.26
C SER A 336 -36.35 20.07 -61.34
N TYR A 337 -36.96 19.86 -62.51
CA TYR A 337 -36.33 19.22 -63.65
C TYR A 337 -35.69 20.20 -64.65
N GLN A 338 -35.88 21.52 -64.47
CA GLN A 338 -35.42 22.55 -65.40
C GLN A 338 -34.78 23.73 -64.65
N PHE A 339 -33.45 23.70 -64.55
CA PHE A 339 -32.50 24.83 -64.48
C PHE A 339 -32.06 25.49 -63.15
N ASP A 340 -30.72 25.63 -63.09
CA ASP A 340 -29.86 26.73 -62.61
C ASP A 340 -30.46 27.93 -61.84
N ASP A 341 -30.10 27.99 -60.55
CA ASP A 341 -29.63 29.06 -59.66
C ASP A 341 -30.01 30.56 -59.77
N LEU A 342 -30.69 31.09 -60.78
CA LEU A 342 -30.80 32.56 -60.92
C LEU A 342 -32.19 33.19 -60.77
N GLU A 343 -33.28 32.43 -60.86
CA GLU A 343 -34.64 33.01 -60.73
C GLU A 343 -35.22 32.94 -59.31
N TYR A 344 -34.66 32.08 -58.45
CA TYR A 344 -35.16 31.82 -57.09
C TYR A 344 -34.85 32.96 -56.10
N ASN A 345 -33.70 33.63 -56.26
CA ASN A 345 -33.23 34.66 -55.33
C ASN A 345 -34.03 35.98 -55.34
N LYS A 346 -34.79 36.26 -56.41
CA LYS A 346 -35.54 37.53 -56.53
C LYS A 346 -36.89 37.54 -55.82
N LYS A 347 -37.48 36.39 -55.47
CA LYS A 347 -38.81 36.33 -54.81
C LYS A 347 -38.76 36.20 -53.29
N ILE A 348 -37.62 35.82 -52.70
CA ILE A 348 -37.46 35.64 -51.25
C ILE A 348 -37.25 36.96 -50.49
N ASN A 349 -36.79 38.03 -51.15
CA ASN A 349 -36.47 39.31 -50.52
C ASN A 349 -37.69 40.14 -50.03
N VAL A 350 -38.91 39.60 -50.04
CA VAL A 350 -40.14 40.36 -49.71
C VAL A 350 -40.77 39.93 -48.36
N ILE A 351 -40.21 38.96 -47.63
CA ILE A 351 -40.77 38.51 -46.35
C ILE A 351 -39.80 38.85 -45.21
N GLU A 352 -39.83 40.10 -44.75
CA GLU A 352 -39.33 40.49 -43.43
C GLU A 352 -40.28 39.98 -42.36
N LEU A 353 -39.84 39.18 -41.38
CA LEU A 353 -40.56 39.01 -40.12
C LEU A 353 -39.61 38.70 -38.93
N ASP A 354 -39.92 39.43 -37.85
CA ASP A 354 -39.17 39.63 -36.62
C ASP A 354 -39.08 38.44 -35.64
N ASN A 355 -38.03 38.51 -34.82
CA ASN A 355 -37.73 37.91 -33.50
C ASN A 355 -38.04 36.43 -33.17
N TYR A 356 -37.01 35.70 -32.73
CA TYR A 356 -37.16 34.55 -31.81
C TYR A 356 -36.03 34.48 -30.79
N ASP A 357 -36.41 34.15 -29.56
CA ASP A 357 -35.82 34.58 -28.29
C ASP A 357 -35.58 33.36 -27.37
N VAL A 358 -34.54 33.43 -26.53
CA VAL A 358 -34.12 32.43 -25.52
C VAL A 358 -35.21 32.24 -24.43
N SER A 359 -36.25 33.08 -24.46
CA SER A 359 -37.41 33.11 -23.57
C SER A 359 -38.33 31.89 -23.59
N ILE A 360 -38.21 30.93 -24.52
CA ILE A 360 -39.09 29.74 -24.51
C ILE A 360 -38.56 28.60 -23.63
N PHE A 361 -37.24 28.46 -23.50
CA PHE A 361 -36.66 27.59 -22.48
C PHE A 361 -36.71 28.26 -21.10
N LEU A 362 -36.62 29.61 -21.05
CA LEU A 362 -36.77 30.39 -19.83
C LEU A 362 -38.23 30.63 -19.39
N GLY A 363 -39.20 30.51 -20.30
CA GLY A 363 -40.64 30.68 -20.03
C GLY A 363 -41.24 29.55 -19.20
N GLU A 364 -40.71 28.33 -19.31
CA GLU A 364 -41.03 27.24 -18.36
C GLU A 364 -40.41 27.48 -16.97
N PHE A 365 -39.41 28.38 -16.84
CA PHE A 365 -38.79 28.76 -15.57
C PHE A 365 -39.45 29.98 -14.89
N GLU A 366 -40.48 30.59 -15.48
CA GLU A 366 -41.31 31.59 -14.78
C GLU A 366 -42.08 30.98 -13.58
N ASN A 367 -42.30 29.66 -13.59
CA ASN A 367 -42.97 28.89 -12.53
C ASN A 367 -42.05 27.84 -11.87
N ILE A 368 -40.72 28.02 -11.93
CA ILE A 368 -39.77 27.02 -11.42
C ILE A 368 -40.02 26.63 -9.96
N ASP A 369 -40.50 27.57 -9.14
CA ASP A 369 -40.82 27.33 -7.73
C ASP A 369 -41.85 26.18 -7.55
N ASN A 370 -42.73 25.96 -8.54
CA ASN A 370 -43.78 24.93 -8.52
C ASN A 370 -43.38 23.58 -9.16
N VAL A 371 -42.17 23.47 -9.74
CA VAL A 371 -41.69 22.22 -10.35
C VAL A 371 -41.13 21.28 -9.28
N ASN A 372 -41.48 19.99 -9.30
CA ASN A 372 -40.92 19.00 -8.38
C ASN A 372 -39.43 18.74 -8.69
N LEU A 373 -38.58 18.64 -7.65
CA LEU A 373 -37.14 18.37 -7.75
C LEU A 373 -36.81 17.21 -8.71
N SER A 374 -37.50 16.07 -8.57
CA SER A 374 -37.27 14.89 -9.40
C SER A 374 -37.54 15.13 -10.89
N THR A 375 -38.52 15.98 -11.20
CA THR A 375 -38.87 16.37 -12.58
C THR A 375 -37.83 17.32 -13.14
N LEU A 376 -37.36 18.25 -12.32
CA LEU A 376 -36.29 19.19 -12.69
C LEU A 376 -34.97 18.46 -12.96
N ILE A 377 -34.54 17.55 -12.08
CA ILE A 377 -33.31 16.75 -12.27
C ILE A 377 -33.42 15.88 -13.53
N ASN A 378 -34.56 15.24 -13.77
CA ASN A 378 -34.79 14.43 -14.98
C ASN A 378 -34.86 15.26 -16.28
N ALA A 379 -35.22 16.55 -16.19
CA ALA A 379 -35.21 17.46 -17.33
C ALA A 379 -33.77 17.89 -17.63
N VAL A 380 -33.02 18.30 -16.59
CA VAL A 380 -31.59 18.68 -16.71
C VAL A 380 -30.74 17.51 -17.21
N SER A 381 -30.99 16.27 -16.77
CA SER A 381 -30.20 15.11 -17.19
C SER A 381 -30.35 14.75 -18.67
N LYS A 382 -31.36 15.27 -19.37
CA LYS A 382 -31.59 15.07 -20.81
C LYS A 382 -30.92 16.13 -21.69
N LEU A 383 -30.40 17.20 -21.08
CA LEU A 383 -29.71 18.28 -21.77
C LEU A 383 -28.28 17.84 -22.13
N ASN A 384 -27.75 18.40 -23.22
CA ASN A 384 -26.34 18.26 -23.55
C ASN A 384 -25.47 19.19 -22.68
N SER A 385 -24.14 19.05 -22.73
CA SER A 385 -23.22 19.78 -21.84
C SER A 385 -23.35 21.31 -21.93
N GLU A 386 -23.49 21.88 -23.12
CA GLU A 386 -23.67 23.33 -23.33
C GLU A 386 -25.01 23.82 -22.76
N GLU A 387 -26.08 23.04 -22.98
CA GLU A 387 -27.42 23.35 -22.44
C GLU A 387 -27.46 23.26 -20.92
N LYS A 388 -26.80 22.25 -20.33
CA LYS A 388 -26.69 22.10 -18.88
C LYS A 388 -25.96 23.26 -18.24
N GLU A 389 -24.85 23.72 -18.83
CA GLU A 389 -24.10 24.86 -18.32
C GLU A 389 -24.96 26.13 -18.26
N ILE A 390 -25.75 26.38 -19.31
CA ILE A 390 -26.67 27.52 -19.37
C ILE A 390 -27.80 27.38 -18.33
N VAL A 391 -28.40 26.20 -18.19
CA VAL A 391 -29.54 25.96 -17.28
C VAL A 391 -29.09 25.95 -15.81
N LEU A 392 -27.97 25.29 -15.48
CA LEU A 392 -27.40 25.27 -14.13
C LEU A 392 -26.75 26.61 -13.75
N GLY A 393 -26.39 27.43 -14.73
CA GLY A 393 -25.96 28.82 -14.54
C GLY A 393 -27.11 29.77 -14.20
N ASN A 394 -28.38 29.40 -14.43
CA ASN A 394 -29.52 30.23 -14.08
C ASN A 394 -29.74 30.27 -12.57
N PHE A 395 -29.70 31.48 -11.99
CA PHE A 395 -29.81 31.69 -10.54
C PHE A 395 -31.05 31.06 -9.89
N ARG A 396 -32.22 31.09 -10.55
CA ARG A 396 -33.45 30.51 -9.98
C ARG A 396 -33.40 28.98 -9.99
N VAL A 397 -32.93 28.38 -11.08
CA VAL A 397 -32.76 26.92 -11.21
C VAL A 397 -31.72 26.42 -10.21
N LYS A 398 -30.57 27.09 -10.17
CA LYS A 398 -29.46 26.77 -9.26
C LYS A 398 -29.89 26.82 -7.81
N ASN A 399 -30.58 27.88 -7.38
CA ASN A 399 -31.02 28.00 -5.99
C ASN A 399 -32.07 26.96 -5.60
N LYS A 400 -33.04 26.67 -6.48
CA LYS A 400 -34.04 25.64 -6.20
C LYS A 400 -33.39 24.26 -6.06
N LEU A 401 -32.56 23.87 -7.03
CA LEU A 401 -31.82 22.60 -6.97
C LEU A 401 -30.94 22.52 -5.72
N ALA A 402 -30.19 23.57 -5.40
CA ALA A 402 -29.32 23.60 -4.23
C ALA A 402 -30.07 23.43 -2.91
N SER A 403 -31.19 24.14 -2.73
CA SER A 403 -31.98 24.08 -1.51
C SER A 403 -32.74 22.75 -1.37
N GLU A 404 -33.29 22.22 -2.46
CA GLU A 404 -34.10 20.99 -2.40
C GLU A 404 -33.25 19.72 -2.37
N ILE A 405 -32.09 19.67 -3.06
CA ILE A 405 -31.20 18.50 -3.04
C ILE A 405 -30.72 18.19 -1.62
N LEU A 406 -30.37 19.22 -0.85
CA LEU A 406 -29.93 19.07 0.54
C LEU A 406 -31.10 18.78 1.49
N ASN A 407 -32.28 19.36 1.26
CA ASN A 407 -33.48 19.12 2.08
C ASN A 407 -34.04 17.69 1.91
N GLU A 408 -34.04 17.15 0.68
CA GLU A 408 -34.51 15.78 0.39
C GLU A 408 -33.52 14.70 0.84
N CYS A 409 -32.30 15.08 1.23
CA CYS A 409 -31.27 14.21 1.79
C CYS A 409 -31.60 13.78 3.24
N SER A 410 -32.78 13.19 3.45
CA SER A 410 -33.25 12.68 4.74
C SER A 410 -33.20 11.15 4.77
N GLY A 411 -32.30 10.59 5.58
CA GLY A 411 -32.09 9.14 5.68
C GLY A 411 -30.71 8.71 5.20
N ASP A 412 -30.66 7.76 4.25
CA ASP A 412 -29.42 7.22 3.70
C ASP A 412 -28.82 8.14 2.61
N ILE A 413 -27.99 9.08 3.07
CA ILE A 413 -27.27 10.06 2.25
C ILE A 413 -26.50 9.39 1.10
N TYR A 414 -25.90 8.23 1.35
CA TYR A 414 -25.09 7.57 0.33
C TYR A 414 -25.95 7.08 -0.83
N SER A 415 -27.01 6.32 -0.54
CA SER A 415 -27.94 5.84 -1.57
C SER A 415 -28.58 6.99 -2.36
N TYR A 416 -28.89 8.11 -1.68
CA TYR A 416 -29.43 9.28 -2.33
C TYR A 416 -28.45 9.89 -3.35
N PHE A 417 -27.20 10.17 -2.95
CA PHE A 417 -26.22 10.74 -3.86
C PHE A 417 -25.78 9.78 -4.97
N GLU A 418 -25.75 8.46 -4.74
CA GLU A 418 -25.56 7.49 -5.83
C GLU A 418 -26.66 7.60 -6.90
N SER A 419 -27.92 7.72 -6.47
CA SER A 419 -29.04 7.90 -7.42
C SER A 419 -28.98 9.23 -8.17
N LEU A 420 -28.42 10.27 -7.54
CA LEU A 420 -28.24 11.59 -8.13
C LEU A 420 -27.10 11.59 -9.16
N LYS A 421 -25.99 10.90 -8.86
CA LYS A 421 -24.83 10.76 -9.76
C LYS A 421 -25.14 10.03 -11.07
N LEU A 422 -26.21 9.24 -11.12
CA LEU A 422 -26.73 8.66 -12.36
C LEU A 422 -27.34 9.71 -13.32
N LYS A 423 -27.60 10.92 -12.84
CA LYS A 423 -28.32 11.98 -13.57
C LYS A 423 -27.52 13.27 -13.71
N LEU A 424 -26.71 13.60 -12.71
CA LEU A 424 -25.82 14.76 -12.68
C LEU A 424 -24.38 14.30 -12.38
N SER A 425 -23.38 14.92 -13.01
CA SER A 425 -21.98 14.64 -12.67
C SER A 425 -21.63 15.16 -11.26
N VAL A 426 -20.51 14.71 -10.71
CA VAL A 426 -20.01 15.21 -9.41
C VAL A 426 -19.73 16.70 -9.48
N THR A 427 -19.14 17.18 -10.57
CA THR A 427 -18.88 18.60 -10.81
C THR A 427 -20.17 19.42 -10.93
N GLU A 428 -21.20 18.90 -11.60
CA GLU A 428 -22.53 19.52 -11.68
C GLU A 428 -23.16 19.64 -10.28
N ILE A 429 -23.08 18.58 -9.46
CA ILE A 429 -23.59 18.57 -8.08
C ILE A 429 -22.84 19.61 -7.24
N LEU A 430 -21.50 19.61 -7.26
CA LEU A 430 -20.68 20.57 -6.51
C LEU A 430 -20.95 22.02 -6.95
N SER A 431 -21.23 22.25 -8.23
CA SER A 431 -21.56 23.59 -8.76
C SER A 431 -22.83 24.19 -8.17
N LEU A 432 -23.75 23.36 -7.69
CA LEU A 432 -25.00 23.77 -7.07
C LEU A 432 -24.84 24.16 -5.60
N LEU A 433 -23.82 23.64 -4.94
CA LEU A 433 -23.62 23.77 -3.50
C LEU A 433 -22.75 24.98 -3.16
N ASP A 434 -23.00 25.56 -1.99
CA ASP A 434 -22.14 26.55 -1.35
C ASP A 434 -22.06 26.23 0.16
N VAL A 435 -20.99 26.70 0.82
CA VAL A 435 -20.70 26.35 2.22
C VAL A 435 -21.82 26.81 3.15
N LYS A 436 -22.41 27.97 2.87
CA LYS A 436 -23.53 28.49 3.67
C LYS A 436 -24.73 27.55 3.61
N LYS A 437 -25.15 27.11 2.42
CA LYS A 437 -26.28 26.18 2.24
C LYS A 437 -26.02 24.83 2.89
N ILE A 438 -24.81 24.30 2.78
CA ILE A 438 -24.43 23.04 3.45
C ILE A 438 -24.61 23.20 4.97
N LYS A 439 -24.05 24.26 5.55
CA LYS A 439 -24.14 24.53 6.99
C LYS A 439 -25.56 24.77 7.47
N ASP A 440 -26.35 25.53 6.71
CA ASP A 440 -27.75 25.82 7.04
C ASP A 440 -28.60 24.54 7.03
N ASN A 441 -28.25 23.53 6.22
CA ASN A 441 -28.96 22.26 6.14
C ASN A 441 -28.53 21.26 7.24
N PHE A 442 -27.25 21.23 7.59
CA PHE A 442 -26.69 20.30 8.59
C PHE A 442 -26.46 20.98 9.95
N ILE A 443 -27.53 21.49 10.57
CA ILE A 443 -27.51 22.10 11.91
C ILE A 443 -27.94 21.14 13.03
N GLY A 444 -27.59 21.49 14.28
CA GLY A 444 -28.00 20.75 15.48
C GLY A 444 -27.60 19.28 15.43
N ASP A 445 -28.55 18.38 15.69
CA ASP A 445 -28.33 16.93 15.69
C ASP A 445 -27.96 16.37 14.31
N LYS A 446 -28.11 17.11 13.21
CA LYS A 446 -27.72 16.67 11.86
C LYS A 446 -26.30 17.07 11.48
N LYS A 447 -25.60 17.84 12.30
CA LYS A 447 -24.25 18.34 11.99
C LYS A 447 -23.24 17.23 11.71
N TYR A 448 -23.34 16.11 12.42
CA TYR A 448 -22.45 14.96 12.21
C TYR A 448 -22.62 14.28 10.83
N LEU A 449 -23.66 14.62 10.06
CA LEU A 449 -23.92 14.05 8.74
C LEU A 449 -23.26 14.84 7.61
N GLU A 450 -22.73 16.04 7.89
CA GLU A 450 -22.12 16.93 6.90
C GLU A 450 -21.00 16.24 6.11
N TYR A 451 -20.13 15.47 6.77
CA TYR A 451 -19.06 14.73 6.09
C TYR A 451 -19.58 13.67 5.11
N LYS A 452 -20.77 13.10 5.34
CA LYS A 452 -21.33 12.03 4.48
C LYS A 452 -21.69 12.55 3.09
N LEU A 453 -22.05 13.83 2.98
CA LEU A 453 -22.22 14.51 1.69
C LEU A 453 -20.93 14.39 0.88
N PHE A 454 -19.81 14.86 1.42
CA PHE A 454 -18.53 14.84 0.72
C PHE A 454 -18.02 13.42 0.48
N ALA A 455 -18.14 12.52 1.47
CA ALA A 455 -17.78 11.12 1.32
C ALA A 455 -18.57 10.41 0.21
N SER A 456 -19.82 10.80 -0.04
CA SER A 456 -20.64 10.25 -1.12
C SER A 456 -20.20 10.68 -2.53
N LEU A 457 -19.47 11.79 -2.62
CA LEU A 457 -18.90 12.32 -3.85
C LEU A 457 -17.49 11.76 -4.13
N CYS A 458 -16.96 10.90 -3.25
CA CYS A 458 -15.62 10.31 -3.36
C CYS A 458 -15.69 8.78 -3.25
N ARG A 459 -16.56 8.11 -4.01
CA ARG A 459 -16.73 6.64 -3.94
C ARG A 459 -15.87 5.88 -4.95
N SER A 460 -15.28 6.55 -5.93
CA SER A 460 -14.31 6.00 -6.87
C SER A 460 -13.17 6.98 -7.15
N GLU A 461 -12.05 6.47 -7.70
CA GLU A 461 -10.90 7.29 -8.10
C GLU A 461 -11.27 8.43 -9.06
N VAL A 462 -12.14 8.15 -10.04
CA VAL A 462 -12.63 9.18 -10.99
C VAL A 462 -13.35 10.30 -10.25
N GLU A 463 -14.23 9.94 -9.30
CA GLU A 463 -15.00 10.91 -8.53
C GLU A 463 -14.12 11.73 -7.57
N VAL A 464 -13.09 11.10 -6.97
CA VAL A 464 -12.10 11.81 -6.15
C VAL A 464 -11.37 12.83 -7.01
N ASN A 465 -10.89 12.45 -8.19
CA ASN A 465 -10.16 13.33 -9.08
C ASN A 465 -11.03 14.50 -9.57
N GLU A 466 -12.28 14.23 -9.95
CA GLU A 466 -13.26 15.27 -10.34
C GLU A 466 -13.56 16.23 -9.19
N THR A 467 -13.81 15.69 -7.99
CA THR A 467 -14.11 16.48 -6.79
C THR A 467 -12.95 17.39 -6.46
N ILE A 468 -11.74 16.85 -6.33
CA ILE A 468 -10.55 17.63 -5.96
C ILE A 468 -10.23 18.68 -7.04
N SER A 469 -10.29 18.32 -8.32
CA SER A 469 -10.06 19.26 -9.43
C SER A 469 -11.03 20.45 -9.40
N TYR A 470 -12.30 20.19 -9.08
CA TYR A 470 -13.29 21.25 -8.91
C TYR A 470 -12.95 22.13 -7.69
N LEU A 471 -12.65 21.52 -6.55
CA LEU A 471 -12.39 22.22 -5.29
C LEU A 471 -11.13 23.10 -5.35
N LEU A 472 -10.09 22.72 -6.10
CA LEU A 472 -8.88 23.54 -6.25
C LEU A 472 -9.16 24.95 -6.80
N ASN A 473 -10.28 25.13 -7.49
CA ASN A 473 -10.74 26.40 -8.04
C ASN A 473 -11.76 27.14 -7.14
N ASN A 474 -12.09 26.61 -5.96
CA ASN A 474 -13.07 27.19 -5.02
C ASN A 474 -12.59 27.07 -3.56
N ASP A 475 -11.92 28.13 -3.06
CA ASP A 475 -11.30 28.15 -1.73
C ASP A 475 -12.28 27.87 -0.59
N GLU A 476 -13.49 28.44 -0.64
CA GLU A 476 -14.47 28.28 0.44
C GLU A 476 -14.91 26.82 0.57
N MET A 477 -15.26 26.20 -0.55
CA MET A 477 -15.64 24.78 -0.61
C MET A 477 -14.46 23.86 -0.31
N PHE A 478 -13.25 24.20 -0.77
CA PHE A 478 -12.04 23.43 -0.48
C PHE A 478 -11.75 23.37 1.03
N ILE A 479 -11.82 24.52 1.71
CA ILE A 479 -11.64 24.61 3.16
C ILE A 479 -12.69 23.77 3.88
N GLU A 480 -13.96 23.87 3.49
CA GLU A 480 -15.02 23.09 4.13
C GLU A 480 -14.84 21.59 3.90
N PHE A 481 -14.53 21.17 2.67
CA PHE A 481 -14.29 19.77 2.33
C PHE A 481 -13.17 19.15 3.20
N PHE A 482 -12.01 19.81 3.30
CA PHE A 482 -10.86 19.26 4.03
C PHE A 482 -11.01 19.34 5.55
N LYS A 483 -11.86 20.23 6.09
CA LYS A 483 -12.26 20.14 7.50
C LYS A 483 -13.06 18.87 7.79
N GLN A 484 -13.94 18.48 6.87
CA GLN A 484 -14.79 17.30 7.01
C GLN A 484 -14.06 16.00 6.66
N SER A 485 -13.00 16.06 5.84
CA SER A 485 -12.26 14.90 5.34
C SER A 485 -11.63 14.06 6.44
N THR A 486 -11.36 14.63 7.61
CA THR A 486 -10.95 13.90 8.82
C THR A 486 -11.88 12.75 9.19
N ASN A 487 -13.14 12.77 8.75
CA ASN A 487 -14.12 11.70 8.98
C ASN A 487 -14.20 10.66 7.84
N PHE A 488 -13.55 10.89 6.69
CA PHE A 488 -13.61 10.03 5.51
C PHE A 488 -12.32 10.00 4.69
N TYR A 489 -11.18 10.29 5.31
CA TYR A 489 -9.92 10.50 4.61
C TYR A 489 -9.42 9.27 3.84
N SER A 490 -9.86 8.07 4.19
CA SER A 490 -9.59 6.85 3.41
C SER A 490 -10.18 6.88 2.01
N ALA A 491 -11.24 7.67 1.77
CA ALA A 491 -11.80 7.88 0.43
C ALA A 491 -10.82 8.61 -0.50
N LEU A 492 -9.79 9.28 0.03
CA LEU A 492 -8.78 10.01 -0.74
C LEU A 492 -7.53 9.17 -1.02
N GLU A 493 -7.55 7.86 -0.75
CA GLU A 493 -6.38 6.98 -0.92
C GLU A 493 -5.86 6.89 -2.36
N SER A 494 -6.73 7.19 -3.34
CA SER A 494 -6.41 7.15 -4.77
C SER A 494 -5.76 8.43 -5.30
N LEU A 495 -5.74 9.52 -4.51
CA LEU A 495 -5.18 10.80 -4.92
C LEU A 495 -3.67 10.67 -5.13
N ASN A 496 -3.16 11.05 -6.30
CA ASN A 496 -1.75 10.88 -6.68
C ASN A 496 -1.25 11.97 -7.63
N GLY A 497 0.05 11.92 -7.93
CA GLY A 497 0.70 12.78 -8.94
C GLY A 497 0.50 14.28 -8.72
N LYS A 498 0.32 15.02 -9.81
CA LYS A 498 0.19 16.48 -9.78
C LYS A 498 -1.01 16.96 -8.96
N LEU A 499 -2.15 16.28 -9.05
CA LEU A 499 -3.37 16.70 -8.35
C LEU A 499 -3.19 16.63 -6.82
N LEU A 500 -2.46 15.62 -6.33
CA LEU A 500 -2.07 15.51 -4.93
C LEU A 500 -1.16 16.69 -4.50
N ILE A 501 -0.15 17.01 -5.31
CA ILE A 501 0.78 18.12 -5.02
C ILE A 501 0.04 19.47 -4.99
N ASP A 502 -0.85 19.71 -5.95
CA ASP A 502 -1.67 20.92 -6.01
C ASP A 502 -2.59 21.01 -4.78
N THR A 503 -3.16 19.88 -4.35
CA THR A 503 -3.98 19.78 -3.13
C THR A 503 -3.19 20.14 -1.87
N LEU A 504 -2.01 19.54 -1.69
CA LEU A 504 -1.15 19.81 -0.54
C LEU A 504 -0.69 21.28 -0.50
N THR A 505 -0.36 21.84 -1.67
CA THR A 505 -0.01 23.25 -1.81
C THR A 505 -1.19 24.15 -1.46
N LYS A 506 -2.40 23.79 -1.90
CA LYS A 506 -3.63 24.55 -1.61
C LYS A 506 -4.02 24.50 -0.13
N LEU A 507 -3.81 23.36 0.55
CA LEU A 507 -3.97 23.24 2.00
C LEU A 507 -3.04 24.22 2.74
N LYS A 508 -1.76 24.29 2.32
CA LYS A 508 -0.79 25.25 2.88
C LYS A 508 -1.20 26.69 2.62
N GLN A 509 -1.57 27.04 1.39
CA GLN A 509 -2.00 28.41 1.03
C GLN A 509 -3.18 28.90 1.85
N ASN A 510 -4.08 27.99 2.25
CA ASN A 510 -5.26 28.30 3.07
C ASN A 510 -4.99 28.21 4.59
N ASN A 511 -3.75 27.98 5.03
CA ASN A 511 -3.37 27.81 6.43
C ASN A 511 -4.21 26.76 7.18
N MET A 512 -4.45 25.62 6.53
CA MET A 512 -5.26 24.55 7.09
C MET A 512 -4.55 23.82 8.24
N ASP A 513 -5.32 23.36 9.22
CA ASP A 513 -4.82 22.59 10.36
C ASP A 513 -4.14 21.29 9.89
N THR A 514 -3.13 20.83 10.63
CA THR A 514 -2.33 19.65 10.28
C THR A 514 -3.16 18.35 10.18
N GLN A 515 -4.33 18.28 10.83
CA GLN A 515 -5.27 17.17 10.71
C GLN A 515 -5.87 17.04 9.30
N CYS A 516 -5.97 18.14 8.55
CA CYS A 516 -6.46 18.12 7.17
C CYS A 516 -5.53 17.34 6.21
N TYR A 517 -4.30 17.06 6.65
CA TYR A 517 -3.33 16.26 5.92
C TYR A 517 -3.37 14.77 6.30
N ASP A 518 -4.21 14.34 7.25
CA ASP A 518 -4.22 12.96 7.76
C ASP A 518 -4.50 11.90 6.68
N PHE A 519 -5.17 12.29 5.59
CA PHE A 519 -5.44 11.41 4.44
C PHE A 519 -4.17 10.84 3.81
N VAL A 520 -3.03 11.51 3.93
CA VAL A 520 -1.76 11.04 3.37
C VAL A 520 -1.30 9.72 3.99
N SER A 521 -1.76 9.39 5.19
CA SER A 521 -1.50 8.10 5.85
C SER A 521 -2.12 6.91 5.11
N CYS A 522 -3.20 7.14 4.37
CA CYS A 522 -3.91 6.12 3.59
C CYS A 522 -3.30 5.89 2.20
N LEU A 523 -2.50 6.83 1.71
CA LEU A 523 -1.84 6.71 0.41
C LEU A 523 -0.96 5.46 0.33
N SER A 524 -0.74 4.99 -0.90
CA SER A 524 0.17 3.89 -1.17
C SER A 524 1.60 4.23 -0.70
N LEU A 525 2.39 3.20 -0.39
CA LEU A 525 3.79 3.40 0.01
C LEU A 525 4.59 4.09 -1.10
N ASP A 526 4.30 3.78 -2.36
CA ASP A 526 5.01 4.35 -3.50
C ASP A 526 4.67 5.83 -3.67
N THR A 527 3.39 6.19 -3.54
CA THR A 527 2.95 7.60 -3.56
C THR A 527 3.58 8.42 -2.42
N GLN A 528 3.70 7.85 -1.21
CA GLN A 528 4.39 8.55 -0.11
C GLN A 528 5.88 8.80 -0.41
N LYS A 529 6.55 7.88 -1.11
CA LYS A 529 7.95 8.07 -1.55
C LYS A 529 8.07 9.08 -2.68
N GLU A 530 7.14 9.06 -3.63
CA GLU A 530 7.06 10.07 -4.70
C GLU A 530 6.97 11.48 -4.10
N LEU A 531 6.12 11.69 -3.08
CA LEU A 531 6.02 13.01 -2.40
C LEU A 531 7.34 13.47 -1.76
N ILE A 532 8.19 12.54 -1.32
CA ILE A 532 9.53 12.86 -0.82
C ILE A 532 10.42 13.32 -1.98
N ASP A 533 10.40 12.56 -3.09
CA ASP A 533 11.24 12.81 -4.26
C ASP A 533 10.86 14.09 -5.04
N GLU A 534 9.59 14.52 -4.96
CA GLU A 534 9.06 15.76 -5.56
C GLU A 534 9.63 17.05 -4.94
N LYS A 535 10.42 16.95 -3.85
CA LYS A 535 11.05 18.11 -3.18
C LYS A 535 10.05 19.21 -2.82
N LEU A 536 8.91 18.79 -2.26
CA LEU A 536 7.90 19.70 -1.71
C LEU A 536 8.49 20.69 -0.71
N ASP A 537 7.81 21.80 -0.43
CA ASP A 537 8.27 22.76 0.57
C ASP A 537 8.51 22.12 1.96
N ASP A 538 9.55 22.59 2.67
CA ASP A 538 10.00 22.06 3.95
C ASP A 538 8.91 22.03 5.03
N GLU A 539 7.99 22.99 5.02
CA GLU A 539 6.85 23.06 5.93
C GLU A 539 5.84 21.95 5.64
N ILE A 540 5.56 21.71 4.35
CA ILE A 540 4.66 20.62 3.93
C ILE A 540 5.29 19.29 4.32
N ILE A 541 6.54 19.04 3.94
CA ILE A 541 7.24 17.80 4.30
C ILE A 541 7.28 17.58 5.82
N SER A 542 7.49 18.65 6.59
CA SER A 542 7.49 18.54 8.06
C SER A 542 6.14 18.07 8.63
N ILE A 543 5.02 18.40 7.97
CA ILE A 543 3.67 17.95 8.34
C ILE A 543 3.41 16.50 7.88
N LEU A 544 3.93 16.13 6.71
CA LEU A 544 3.65 14.85 6.07
C LEU A 544 4.42 13.67 6.69
N ILE A 545 5.72 13.82 6.93
CA ILE A 545 6.59 12.72 7.37
C ILE A 545 6.05 12.01 8.64
N PRO A 546 5.57 12.71 9.69
CA PRO A 546 5.00 12.05 10.86
C PRO A 546 3.74 11.21 10.59
N LYS A 547 3.07 11.39 9.45
CA LYS A 547 1.84 10.71 9.05
C LYS A 547 2.09 9.53 8.10
N PHE A 548 3.32 9.40 7.60
CA PHE A 548 3.69 8.37 6.64
C PHE A 548 3.89 7.01 7.31
N ARG A 549 3.84 5.96 6.49
CA ARG A 549 4.21 4.62 6.91
C ARG A 549 5.70 4.60 7.23
N ILE A 550 6.11 3.78 8.20
CA ILE A 550 7.50 3.70 8.65
C ILE A 550 8.50 3.46 7.51
N ASP A 551 8.11 2.69 6.48
CA ASP A 551 8.95 2.43 5.32
C ASP A 551 9.22 3.69 4.47
N ALA A 552 8.26 4.62 4.38
CA ALA A 552 8.44 5.92 3.72
C ALA A 552 9.23 6.90 4.62
N VAL A 553 9.01 6.88 5.93
CA VAL A 553 9.82 7.66 6.89
C VAL A 553 11.29 7.24 6.84
N ASN A 554 11.56 5.94 6.84
CA ASN A 554 12.91 5.39 6.65
C ASN A 554 13.52 5.79 5.31
N TYR A 555 12.70 5.84 4.25
CA TYR A 555 13.14 6.33 2.94
C TYR A 555 13.58 7.80 3.03
N PHE A 556 12.75 8.68 3.61
CA PHE A 556 13.08 10.10 3.81
C PHE A 556 14.41 10.29 4.54
N PHE A 557 14.59 9.65 5.70
CA PHE A 557 15.83 9.79 6.46
C PHE A 557 17.06 9.22 5.73
N LYS A 558 16.87 8.29 4.81
CA LYS A 558 17.95 7.66 4.04
C LYS A 558 18.35 8.44 2.79
N VAL A 559 17.38 8.95 2.02
CA VAL A 559 17.64 9.49 0.67
C VAL A 559 17.53 11.01 0.57
N ASP A 560 16.80 11.65 1.48
CA ASP A 560 16.53 13.08 1.40
C ASP A 560 17.49 13.89 2.29
N ASN A 561 18.28 14.78 1.67
CA ASN A 561 19.24 15.61 2.39
C ASN A 561 18.59 16.57 3.39
N ARG A 562 17.31 16.90 3.22
CA ARG A 562 16.57 17.78 4.14
C ARG A 562 16.38 17.16 5.51
N ALA A 563 16.36 15.82 5.59
CA ALA A 563 16.32 15.10 6.85
C ALA A 563 17.44 15.56 7.81
N ASN A 564 18.61 15.95 7.29
CA ASN A 564 19.76 16.37 8.10
C ASN A 564 19.54 17.66 8.91
N TYR A 565 18.54 18.47 8.57
CA TYR A 565 18.18 19.66 9.34
C TYR A 565 16.71 19.68 9.79
N LEU A 566 15.79 19.04 9.05
CA LEU A 566 14.37 18.95 9.42
C LEU A 566 14.10 17.99 10.57
N PHE A 567 15.03 17.09 10.93
CA PHE A 567 14.82 16.18 12.06
C PHE A 567 14.47 16.91 13.38
N LYS A 568 14.91 18.17 13.52
CA LYS A 568 14.63 19.02 14.69
C LYS A 568 13.16 19.43 14.81
N ASN A 569 12.41 19.32 13.73
CA ASN A 569 10.98 19.66 13.68
C ASN A 569 10.09 18.46 14.01
N PHE A 570 10.66 17.26 14.17
CA PHE A 570 9.90 16.04 14.44
C PHE A 570 9.97 15.63 15.90
N ASP A 571 8.98 14.85 16.32
CA ASP A 571 9.05 14.08 17.56
C ASP A 571 9.99 12.89 17.38
N MET A 572 11.28 13.15 17.57
CA MET A 572 12.33 12.15 17.40
C MET A 572 12.20 11.00 18.40
N GLN A 573 11.64 11.21 19.60
CA GLN A 573 11.44 10.13 20.56
C GLN A 573 10.41 9.12 20.03
N ASN A 574 9.33 9.60 19.40
CA ASN A 574 8.37 8.71 18.78
C ASN A 574 8.97 7.95 17.58
N PHE A 575 9.80 8.60 16.76
CA PHE A 575 10.51 7.92 15.67
C PHE A 575 11.51 6.86 16.16
N VAL A 576 12.27 7.16 17.21
CA VAL A 576 13.15 6.18 17.85
C VAL A 576 12.36 4.98 18.36
N ARG A 577 11.27 5.22 19.11
CA ARG A 577 10.43 4.15 19.67
C ARG A 577 9.74 3.30 18.61
N THR A 578 9.41 3.88 17.45
CA THR A 578 8.77 3.15 16.35
C THR A 578 9.76 2.38 15.48
N GLY A 579 11.08 2.54 15.68
CA GLY A 579 12.13 1.81 14.98
C GLY A 579 12.55 2.45 13.65
N VAL A 580 12.50 3.78 13.56
CA VAL A 580 12.99 4.52 12.39
C VAL A 580 14.51 4.42 12.26
N ILE A 581 15.00 4.27 11.03
CA ILE A 581 16.42 4.21 10.68
C ILE A 581 16.88 5.59 10.23
N PHE A 582 17.94 6.09 10.84
CA PHE A 582 18.52 7.40 10.60
C PHE A 582 19.82 7.28 9.82
N ASN A 583 20.13 8.30 9.01
CA ASN A 583 21.42 8.35 8.32
C ASN A 583 22.59 8.72 9.27
N ASP A 584 23.81 8.43 8.83
CA ASP A 584 25.05 8.70 9.56
C ASP A 584 25.21 10.17 10.00
N THR A 585 24.72 11.12 9.22
CA THR A 585 24.83 12.56 9.53
C THR A 585 24.04 12.89 10.79
N ILE A 586 22.81 12.38 10.89
CA ILE A 586 21.94 12.57 12.05
C ILE A 586 22.51 11.83 13.27
N LEU A 587 22.94 10.58 13.10
CA LEU A 587 23.54 9.79 14.19
C LEU A 587 24.80 10.45 14.78
N ARG A 588 25.56 11.18 13.95
CA ARG A 588 26.74 11.96 14.39
C ARG A 588 26.38 13.31 15.01
N SER A 589 25.15 13.79 14.90
CA SER A 589 24.72 15.08 15.46
C SER A 589 24.71 15.06 16.99
N ASN A 590 25.19 16.13 17.62
CA ASN A 590 25.07 16.29 19.08
C ASN A 590 23.62 16.57 19.46
N GLU A 591 22.91 17.38 18.68
CA GLU A 591 21.52 17.72 18.94
C GLU A 591 20.61 16.48 18.90
N PHE A 592 20.84 15.56 17.95
CA PHE A 592 20.09 14.30 17.92
C PHE A 592 20.33 13.47 19.18
N PHE A 593 21.59 13.32 19.59
CA PHE A 593 21.93 12.61 20.83
C PHE A 593 21.35 13.29 22.08
N ASP A 594 21.32 14.62 22.11
CA ASP A 594 20.72 15.40 23.19
C ASP A 594 19.19 15.15 23.29
N MET A 595 18.50 14.91 22.16
CA MET A 595 17.09 14.52 22.14
C MET A 595 16.82 13.11 22.69
N LEU A 596 17.84 12.23 22.72
CA LEU A 596 17.72 10.89 23.31
C LEU A 596 17.79 10.91 24.83
N LYS A 597 18.45 11.93 25.42
CA LYS A 597 18.62 12.07 26.86
C LYS A 597 17.28 12.19 27.57
N SER A 598 17.15 11.52 28.70
CA SER A 598 15.95 11.54 29.55
C SER A 598 16.31 11.89 30.98
N LYS A 599 15.30 12.26 31.77
CA LYS A 599 15.40 12.43 33.23
C LYS A 599 15.56 11.08 33.96
N SER A 600 15.11 9.98 33.34
CA SER A 600 15.32 8.61 33.82
C SER A 600 16.38 7.90 32.97
N PHE A 601 17.30 7.20 33.60
CA PHE A 601 18.30 6.39 32.88
C PHE A 601 17.68 5.15 32.24
N VAL A 602 16.54 4.65 32.75
CA VAL A 602 15.77 3.57 32.13
C VAL A 602 15.28 4.00 30.75
N ASP A 603 14.60 5.14 30.68
CA ASP A 603 14.10 5.71 29.42
C ASP A 603 15.25 6.08 28.48
N PHE A 604 16.34 6.64 29.02
CA PHE A 604 17.53 6.92 28.23
C PHE A 604 18.11 5.66 27.59
N ARG A 605 18.27 4.57 28.36
CA ARG A 605 18.75 3.27 27.84
C ARG A 605 17.81 2.72 26.78
N ILE A 606 16.51 2.82 26.96
CA ILE A 606 15.53 2.40 25.95
C ILE A 606 15.69 3.18 24.65
N ASN A 607 15.86 4.50 24.74
CA ASN A 607 16.10 5.34 23.57
C ASN A 607 17.39 4.94 22.85
N ILE A 608 18.48 4.69 23.59
CA ILE A 608 19.75 4.22 23.03
C ILE A 608 19.58 2.86 22.34
N ASN A 609 19.01 1.88 23.04
CA ASN A 609 18.81 0.53 22.51
C ASN A 609 17.94 0.57 21.23
N ASN A 610 16.85 1.33 21.23
CA ASN A 610 15.98 1.48 20.05
C ASN A 610 16.71 2.07 18.84
N VAL A 611 17.63 3.02 19.05
CA VAL A 611 18.49 3.52 17.97
C VAL A 611 19.45 2.43 17.50
N GLU A 612 20.10 1.70 18.40
CA GLU A 612 21.11 0.69 18.07
C GLU A 612 20.55 -0.55 17.34
N VAL A 613 19.27 -0.92 17.52
CA VAL A 613 18.66 -2.08 16.84
C VAL A 613 18.69 -1.96 15.31
N GLY A 614 18.47 -0.75 14.77
CA GLY A 614 18.31 -0.51 13.34
C GLY A 614 19.44 0.29 12.69
N ASN A 615 20.39 0.80 13.46
CA ASN A 615 21.41 1.76 13.02
C ASN A 615 22.82 1.29 13.40
N SER A 616 23.85 1.86 12.76
CA SER A 616 25.25 1.62 13.13
C SER A 616 25.52 2.11 14.57
N PRO A 617 25.81 1.20 15.53
CA PRO A 617 25.92 1.57 16.94
C PRO A 617 27.16 2.43 17.22
N GLU A 618 28.20 2.37 16.39
CA GLU A 618 29.50 2.98 16.66
C GLU A 618 29.41 4.51 16.86
N PHE A 619 28.50 5.19 16.16
CA PHE A 619 28.33 6.65 16.30
C PHE A 619 27.70 7.04 17.64
N ILE A 620 26.72 6.25 18.10
CA ILE A 620 26.02 6.48 19.35
C ILE A 620 26.91 6.08 20.52
N GLU A 621 27.60 4.94 20.46
CA GLU A 621 28.53 4.48 21.50
C GLU A 621 29.62 5.51 21.85
N ILE A 622 30.20 6.17 20.83
CA ILE A 622 31.22 7.22 21.06
C ILE A 622 30.65 8.40 21.86
N LYS A 623 29.40 8.79 21.57
CA LYS A 623 28.73 9.90 22.28
C LYS A 623 28.29 9.47 23.67
N LEU A 624 27.82 8.24 23.81
CA LEU A 624 27.41 7.63 25.05
C LEU A 624 28.56 7.60 26.06
N LYS A 625 29.75 7.11 25.65
CA LYS A 625 30.96 7.14 26.49
C LYS A 625 31.35 8.55 26.94
N LYS A 626 31.27 9.53 26.04
CA LYS A 626 31.53 10.94 26.38
C LYS A 626 30.52 11.49 27.37
N TYR A 627 29.25 11.10 27.25
CA TYR A 627 28.20 11.53 28.16
C TYR A 627 28.40 10.95 29.57
N TYR A 628 28.74 9.67 29.69
CA TYR A 628 29.12 9.09 30.99
C TYR A 628 30.32 9.78 31.61
N ASP A 629 31.40 9.98 30.84
CA ASP A 629 32.58 10.70 31.29
C ASP A 629 32.20 12.12 31.77
N ALA A 630 31.28 12.81 31.08
CA ALA A 630 30.79 14.12 31.48
C ALA A 630 30.04 14.09 32.83
N ILE A 631 29.13 13.14 33.04
CA ILE A 631 28.40 13.00 34.31
C ILE A 631 29.36 12.68 35.46
N PHE A 632 30.28 11.73 35.28
CA PHE A 632 31.26 11.41 36.32
C PHE A 632 32.22 12.56 36.63
N ASN A 633 32.56 13.37 35.62
CA ASN A 633 33.40 14.56 35.82
C ASN A 633 32.64 15.71 36.50
N ASP A 634 31.31 15.67 36.55
CA ASP A 634 30.50 16.63 37.30
C ASP A 634 30.53 16.37 38.81
N TYR A 635 30.93 15.18 39.26
CA TYR A 635 31.07 14.86 40.68
C TYR A 635 32.19 15.70 41.35
N ASP A 636 31.87 16.35 42.48
CA ASP A 636 32.85 17.00 43.36
C ASP A 636 33.13 16.12 44.59
N GLU A 637 34.36 15.61 44.69
CA GLU A 637 34.79 14.72 45.76
C GLU A 637 34.76 15.38 47.15
N ASN A 638 35.07 16.68 47.24
CA ASN A 638 35.12 17.39 48.52
C ASN A 638 33.73 17.64 49.10
N LYS A 639 32.74 17.85 48.23
CA LYS A 639 31.35 18.11 48.60
C LYS A 639 30.49 16.85 48.61
N GLY A 640 30.92 15.79 47.92
CA GLY A 640 30.22 14.51 47.84
C GLY A 640 28.94 14.57 47.00
N MET A 641 28.82 15.53 46.08
CA MET A 641 27.64 15.75 45.26
C MET A 641 28.03 16.30 43.87
N PHE A 642 27.09 16.33 42.93
CA PHE A 642 27.30 16.96 41.61
C PHE A 642 27.58 18.47 41.70
N LYS A 643 28.44 19.00 40.83
CA LYS A 643 28.78 20.44 40.74
C LYS A 643 27.57 21.26 40.37
N GLU A 644 26.68 20.72 39.55
CA GLU A 644 25.41 21.37 39.22
C GLU A 644 24.57 21.66 40.48
N TYR A 645 24.49 20.72 41.43
CA TYR A 645 23.79 20.95 42.71
C TYR A 645 24.47 22.02 43.56
N ILE A 646 25.81 22.07 43.56
CA ILE A 646 26.58 23.10 44.29
C ILE A 646 26.27 24.49 43.72
N GLU A 647 26.21 24.62 42.39
CA GLU A 647 25.89 25.88 41.71
C GLU A 647 24.48 26.36 42.09
N ILE A 648 23.49 25.46 42.05
CA ILE A 648 22.10 25.79 42.39
C ILE A 648 21.96 26.16 43.87
N LEU A 649 22.60 25.42 44.79
CA LEU A 649 22.55 25.71 46.22
C LEU A 649 23.24 27.05 46.57
N ALA A 650 24.28 27.42 45.82
CA ALA A 650 24.99 28.69 46.04
C ALA A 650 24.21 29.90 45.50
N ALA A 651 23.46 29.72 44.41
CA ALA A 651 22.66 30.77 43.79
C ALA A 651 21.34 30.21 43.22
N PRO A 652 20.28 30.11 44.04
CA PRO A 652 19.01 29.50 43.63
C PRO A 652 18.36 30.16 42.41
N ASP A 653 18.63 31.44 42.13
CA ASP A 653 18.11 32.14 40.95
C ASP A 653 18.69 31.62 39.61
N VAL A 654 19.87 30.98 39.62
CA VAL A 654 20.49 30.37 38.41
C VAL A 654 19.61 29.27 37.83
N PHE A 655 18.79 28.66 38.68
CA PHE A 655 17.81 27.64 38.32
C PHE A 655 16.74 28.10 37.31
N LYS A 656 16.53 29.42 37.16
CA LYS A 656 15.63 29.96 36.13
C LYS A 656 16.07 29.61 34.71
N ASP A 657 17.35 29.27 34.52
CA ASP A 657 17.90 28.73 33.28
C ASP A 657 18.17 27.22 33.38
N TYR A 658 17.15 26.45 33.79
CA TYR A 658 17.26 25.00 34.01
C TYR A 658 17.77 24.23 32.78
N LYS A 659 17.61 24.80 31.57
CA LYS A 659 18.10 24.22 30.30
C LYS A 659 19.63 24.14 30.20
N LYS A 660 20.36 24.89 31.03
CA LYS A 660 21.82 24.84 31.12
C LYS A 660 22.32 23.55 31.80
N PHE A 661 21.51 22.94 32.65
CA PHE A 661 21.86 21.78 33.47
C PHE A 661 21.58 20.47 32.74
N ASN A 662 22.23 19.40 33.19
CA ASN A 662 22.02 18.07 32.64
C ASN A 662 20.65 17.53 33.10
N ASN A 663 19.77 17.20 32.15
CA ASN A 663 18.40 16.71 32.45
C ASN A 663 18.37 15.51 33.39
N TYR A 664 19.37 14.63 33.37
CA TYR A 664 19.42 13.49 34.29
C TYR A 664 19.92 13.87 35.68
N ILE A 665 20.86 14.82 35.78
CA ILE A 665 21.33 15.31 37.08
C ILE A 665 20.21 16.14 37.73
N LEU A 666 19.64 17.08 36.99
CA LEU A 666 18.53 17.91 37.44
C LEU A 666 17.17 17.32 37.04
N ASP A 667 16.88 16.14 37.58
CA ASP A 667 15.61 15.43 37.38
C ASP A 667 14.55 15.82 38.42
N ASP A 668 13.37 15.18 38.34
CA ASP A 668 12.23 15.53 39.19
C ASP A 668 12.49 15.31 40.69
N ASP A 669 13.34 14.35 41.06
CA ASP A 669 13.77 14.16 42.45
C ASP A 669 14.65 15.32 42.93
N ALA A 670 15.60 15.78 42.10
CA ALA A 670 16.38 16.98 42.39
C ALA A 670 15.45 18.21 42.54
N PHE A 671 14.44 18.35 41.68
CA PHE A 671 13.41 19.40 41.80
C PHE A 671 12.63 19.32 43.12
N GLN A 672 12.26 18.11 43.55
CA GLN A 672 11.55 17.92 44.83
C GLN A 672 12.41 18.31 46.03
N ILE A 673 13.71 17.97 46.02
CA ILE A 673 14.66 18.38 47.07
C ILE A 673 14.76 19.92 47.12
N LEU A 674 14.91 20.57 45.96
CA LEU A 674 14.97 22.04 45.87
C LEU A 674 13.70 22.70 46.39
N ASN A 675 12.51 22.22 46.01
CA ASN A 675 11.24 22.78 46.48
C ASN A 675 11.06 22.59 48.00
N SER A 676 11.58 21.48 48.54
CA SER A 676 11.54 21.18 49.98
C SER A 676 12.57 21.99 50.79
N SER A 677 13.58 22.59 50.14
CA SER A 677 14.63 23.36 50.81
C SER A 677 14.10 24.58 51.59
N ASN A 678 12.95 25.14 51.19
CA ASN A 678 12.28 26.22 51.93
C ASN A 678 11.70 25.79 53.28
N GLN A 679 11.55 24.48 53.52
CA GLN A 679 10.93 23.90 54.72
C GLN A 679 11.92 23.07 55.55
N LEU A 680 13.05 22.66 54.98
CA LEU A 680 14.08 21.82 55.61
C LEU A 680 15.24 22.65 56.15
N LYS A 681 16.02 22.12 57.11
CA LYS A 681 17.29 22.75 57.48
C LYS A 681 18.29 22.55 56.33
N ASN A 682 19.14 23.56 56.06
CA ASN A 682 20.13 23.50 54.98
C ASN A 682 21.01 22.22 55.00
N GLY A 683 21.30 21.66 56.17
CA GLY A 683 22.04 20.40 56.30
C GLY A 683 21.29 19.18 55.76
N ASP A 684 19.97 19.10 55.97
CA ASP A 684 19.14 17.97 55.54
C ASP A 684 19.05 17.93 54.00
N CYS A 685 18.91 19.10 53.37
CA CYS A 685 18.90 19.25 51.91
C CYS A 685 20.23 18.79 51.27
N ILE A 686 21.36 19.15 51.87
CA ILE A 686 22.70 18.72 51.43
C ILE A 686 22.83 17.20 51.46
N ASP A 687 22.38 16.55 52.54
CA ASP A 687 22.51 15.11 52.67
C ASP A 687 21.56 14.35 51.72
N MET A 688 20.38 14.90 51.43
CA MET A 688 19.51 14.40 50.36
C MET A 688 20.18 14.45 48.99
N PHE A 689 20.85 15.57 48.64
CA PHE A 689 21.58 15.68 47.36
C PHE A 689 22.76 14.72 47.27
N LYS A 690 23.49 14.47 48.36
CA LYS A 690 24.56 13.46 48.38
C LYS A 690 23.99 12.06 48.15
N LYS A 691 22.87 11.72 48.80
CA LYS A 691 22.20 10.43 48.60
C LYS A 691 21.74 10.25 47.14
N LEU A 692 21.07 11.27 46.58
CA LEU A 692 20.64 11.27 45.18
C LEU A 692 21.82 11.15 44.22
N THR A 693 22.91 11.90 44.46
CA THR A 693 24.15 11.79 43.67
C THR A 693 24.69 10.35 43.68
N ASN A 694 24.70 9.71 44.86
CA ASN A 694 25.21 8.36 45.00
C ASN A 694 24.38 7.32 44.23
N GLN A 695 23.05 7.44 44.24
CA GLN A 695 22.14 6.61 43.46
C GLN A 695 22.33 6.83 41.95
N LYS A 696 22.40 8.10 41.52
CA LYS A 696 22.61 8.45 40.11
C LYS A 696 23.94 7.94 39.56
N ILE A 697 25.01 8.03 40.34
CA ILE A 697 26.33 7.48 39.96
C ILE A 697 26.27 5.95 39.85
N SER A 698 25.48 5.25 40.69
CA SER A 698 25.28 3.80 40.56
C SER A 698 24.60 3.44 39.25
N GLU A 699 23.52 4.12 38.90
CA GLU A 699 22.78 3.91 37.65
C GLU A 699 23.67 4.12 36.42
N VAL A 700 24.39 5.25 36.37
CA VAL A 700 25.31 5.57 35.26
C VAL A 700 26.42 4.52 35.14
N LEU A 701 26.99 4.08 36.27
CA LEU A 701 28.04 3.05 36.30
C LEU A 701 27.53 1.72 35.74
N VAL A 702 26.37 1.25 36.21
CA VAL A 702 25.82 -0.04 35.78
C VAL A 702 25.44 0.02 34.32
N ASP A 703 24.76 1.09 33.89
CA ASP A 703 24.41 1.31 32.50
C ASP A 703 25.65 1.34 31.58
N ALA A 704 26.71 2.02 31.99
CA ALA A 704 27.95 2.13 31.22
C ALA A 704 28.73 0.81 31.10
N LEU A 705 28.68 -0.06 32.12
CA LEU A 705 29.41 -1.33 32.10
C LEU A 705 28.59 -2.49 31.52
N PHE A 706 27.28 -2.51 31.74
CA PHE A 706 26.41 -3.62 31.39
C PHE A 706 25.54 -3.36 30.16
N ALA A 707 25.44 -2.11 29.70
CA ALA A 707 24.53 -1.68 28.63
C ALA A 707 23.06 -2.03 28.91
N ASP A 708 22.67 -2.00 30.18
CA ASP A 708 21.32 -2.26 30.68
C ASP A 708 21.11 -1.51 32.00
N ASN A 709 19.86 -1.29 32.40
CA ASN A 709 19.55 -0.55 33.61
C ASN A 709 19.89 -1.36 34.88
N ILE A 710 20.14 -0.62 35.96
CA ILE A 710 20.58 -1.20 37.25
C ILE A 710 19.62 -2.26 37.79
N TYR A 711 18.30 -2.04 37.64
CA TYR A 711 17.27 -2.92 38.17
C TYR A 711 17.30 -4.28 37.48
N ASN A 712 17.34 -4.30 36.14
CA ASN A 712 17.38 -5.51 35.34
C ASN A 712 18.69 -6.29 35.54
N VAL A 713 19.83 -5.59 35.64
CA VAL A 713 21.12 -6.21 35.95
C VAL A 713 21.09 -6.88 37.33
N GLN A 714 20.57 -6.20 38.36
CA GLN A 714 20.46 -6.77 39.70
C GLN A 714 19.53 -7.98 39.75
N LEU A 715 18.38 -7.93 39.08
CA LEU A 715 17.45 -9.06 38.96
C LEU A 715 18.13 -10.27 38.31
N ASN A 716 18.82 -10.05 37.19
CA ASN A 716 19.55 -11.10 36.49
C ASN A 716 20.70 -11.68 37.34
N ILE A 717 21.45 -10.87 38.08
CA ILE A 717 22.50 -11.37 39.00
C ILE A 717 21.89 -12.25 40.10
N LYS A 718 20.78 -11.82 40.70
CA LYS A 718 20.08 -12.61 41.75
C LYS A 718 19.65 -13.96 41.20
N GLU A 719 19.06 -13.99 40.00
CA GLU A 719 18.63 -15.23 39.35
C GLU A 719 19.82 -16.14 38.97
N MET A 720 20.90 -15.54 38.47
CA MET A 720 22.14 -16.26 38.17
C MET A 720 22.73 -16.91 39.43
N PHE A 721 22.77 -16.21 40.57
CA PHE A 721 23.25 -16.78 41.83
C PHE A 721 22.33 -17.87 42.36
N ARG A 722 21.01 -17.67 42.29
CA ARG A 722 20.02 -18.67 42.72
C ARG A 722 20.25 -20.00 42.01
N PHE A 723 20.32 -19.99 40.68
CA PHE A 723 20.55 -21.21 39.92
C PHE A 723 21.98 -21.76 40.07
N ASN A 724 23.01 -20.91 40.00
CA ASN A 724 24.40 -21.35 40.13
C ASN A 724 24.71 -22.00 41.48
N SER A 725 23.98 -21.63 42.55
CA SER A 725 24.11 -22.25 43.88
C SER A 725 23.65 -23.71 43.93
N LYS A 726 22.80 -24.13 42.98
CA LYS A 726 22.26 -25.49 42.87
C LYS A 726 23.14 -26.42 42.04
N LEU A 727 24.08 -25.86 41.27
CA LEU A 727 25.00 -26.63 40.46
C LEU A 727 26.10 -27.22 41.34
N ASN A 728 26.56 -28.41 40.98
CA ASN A 728 27.75 -29.00 41.58
C ASN A 728 28.97 -28.08 41.38
N ASP A 729 29.96 -28.15 42.28
CA ASP A 729 31.11 -27.23 42.25
C ASP A 729 31.90 -27.28 40.93
N ASN A 730 31.95 -28.43 40.27
CA ASN A 730 32.58 -28.60 38.94
C ASN A 730 31.70 -28.11 37.77
N GLU A 731 30.44 -27.80 38.02
CA GLU A 731 29.46 -27.37 37.02
C GLU A 731 29.09 -25.88 37.13
N LYS A 732 29.52 -25.20 38.19
CA LYS A 732 29.32 -23.77 38.39
C LYS A 732 29.89 -22.97 37.21
N VAL A 733 29.10 -22.02 36.73
CA VAL A 733 29.49 -21.11 35.63
C VAL A 733 30.20 -19.87 36.19
N ILE A 734 29.77 -19.43 37.37
CA ILE A 734 30.32 -18.24 38.03
C ILE A 734 31.39 -18.69 39.01
N ASP A 735 32.63 -18.28 38.75
CA ASP A 735 33.78 -18.48 39.65
C ASP A 735 33.78 -17.48 40.82
N THR A 736 34.66 -17.70 41.80
CA THR A 736 34.77 -16.86 43.01
C THR A 736 35.05 -15.38 42.69
N THR A 737 35.85 -15.08 41.67
CA THR A 737 36.21 -13.70 41.31
C THR A 737 35.01 -12.97 40.70
N ARG A 738 34.30 -13.62 39.79
CA ARG A 738 33.05 -13.11 39.20
C ARG A 738 31.96 -12.96 40.24
N GLU A 739 31.85 -13.90 41.17
CA GLU A 739 30.90 -13.84 42.27
C GLU A 739 31.15 -12.61 43.16
N GLN A 740 32.41 -12.33 43.51
CA GLN A 740 32.77 -11.12 44.27
C GLN A 740 32.42 -9.85 43.50
N PHE A 741 32.70 -9.80 42.19
CA PHE A 741 32.34 -8.67 41.34
C PHE A 741 30.82 -8.43 41.30
N TYR A 742 30.03 -9.46 41.02
CA TYR A 742 28.57 -9.33 40.97
C TYR A 742 27.94 -9.01 42.34
N LYS A 743 28.50 -9.52 43.45
CA LYS A 743 28.08 -9.13 44.81
C LYS A 743 28.33 -7.65 45.12
N MET A 744 29.42 -7.08 44.59
CA MET A 744 29.68 -5.64 44.69
C MET A 744 28.65 -4.84 43.87
N ILE A 745 28.29 -5.30 42.67
CA ILE A 745 27.26 -4.64 41.84
C ILE A 745 25.87 -4.70 42.50
N LEU A 746 25.51 -5.80 43.16
CA LEU A 746 24.26 -5.88 43.93
C LEU A 746 24.21 -4.86 45.09
N ASN A 747 25.36 -4.55 45.69
CA ASN A 747 25.48 -3.62 46.82
C ASN A 747 26.04 -2.26 46.40
N ILE A 748 25.90 -1.90 45.12
CA ILE A 748 26.62 -0.76 44.56
C ILE A 748 26.24 0.55 45.26
N ASP A 749 25.01 0.70 45.74
CA ASP A 749 24.57 1.90 46.48
C ASP A 749 25.31 2.10 47.81
N ASN A 750 25.90 1.05 48.39
CA ASN A 750 26.73 1.14 49.60
C ASN A 750 28.21 1.45 49.31
N VAL A 751 28.61 1.49 48.04
CA VAL A 751 29.98 1.80 47.61
C VAL A 751 30.14 3.34 47.51
N PRO A 752 31.24 3.94 47.99
CA PRO A 752 31.50 5.36 47.82
C PRO A 752 31.58 5.79 46.35
N CYS A 753 31.07 6.98 46.01
CA CYS A 753 31.10 7.52 44.65
C CYS A 753 32.51 7.57 44.03
N THR A 754 33.54 7.87 44.84
CA THR A 754 34.94 7.89 44.39
C THR A 754 35.39 6.51 43.89
N ASP A 755 34.99 5.45 44.59
CA ASP A 755 35.34 4.08 44.23
C ASP A 755 34.52 3.60 43.03
N LYS A 756 33.24 4.00 42.92
CA LYS A 756 32.41 3.76 41.72
C LYS A 756 33.04 4.38 40.46
N ILE A 757 33.45 5.65 40.54
CA ILE A 757 34.07 6.36 39.43
C ILE A 757 35.42 5.73 39.06
N LYS A 758 36.21 5.32 40.06
CA LYS A 758 37.47 4.59 39.83
C LYS A 758 37.22 3.25 39.12
N LEU A 759 36.23 2.49 39.59
CA LEU A 759 35.83 1.22 38.97
C LEU A 759 35.41 1.41 37.51
N TYR A 760 34.58 2.42 37.21
CA TYR A 760 34.24 2.77 35.83
C TYR A 760 35.49 3.05 34.99
N ARG A 761 36.40 3.91 35.47
CA ARG A 761 37.63 4.27 34.74
C ARG A 761 38.51 3.06 34.44
N GLU A 762 38.55 2.07 35.33
CA GLU A 762 39.33 0.84 35.16
C GLU A 762 38.67 -0.18 34.21
N LEU A 763 37.34 -0.14 34.07
CA LEU A 763 36.56 -1.15 33.35
C LEU A 763 35.90 -0.65 32.06
N LYS A 764 35.82 0.66 31.80
CA LYS A 764 35.06 1.24 30.67
C LYS A 764 35.51 0.81 29.27
N ASP A 765 36.76 0.38 29.14
CA ASP A 765 37.34 -0.13 27.89
C ASP A 765 37.35 -1.67 27.82
N LYS A 766 36.71 -2.35 28.77
CA LYS A 766 36.54 -3.80 28.82
C LYS A 766 35.10 -4.17 28.45
N ASN A 767 34.93 -5.34 27.82
CA ASN A 767 33.61 -5.85 27.43
C ASN A 767 32.89 -6.52 28.61
N ILE A 768 32.56 -5.73 29.64
CA ILE A 768 31.88 -6.23 30.85
C ILE A 768 30.47 -6.72 30.52
N ASN A 769 29.74 -6.02 29.66
CA ASN A 769 28.44 -6.44 29.14
C ASN A 769 28.51 -7.84 28.49
N LEU A 770 29.47 -8.07 27.60
CA LEU A 770 29.63 -9.37 26.93
C LEU A 770 29.92 -10.48 27.96
N MET A 771 30.83 -10.23 28.90
CA MET A 771 31.14 -11.18 29.96
C MET A 771 29.88 -11.55 30.77
N PHE A 772 29.10 -10.55 31.17
CA PHE A 772 27.88 -10.74 31.95
C PHE A 772 26.82 -11.54 31.19
N TYR A 773 26.52 -11.15 29.95
CA TYR A 773 25.49 -11.83 29.15
C TYR A 773 25.92 -13.22 28.68
N GLU A 774 27.22 -13.47 28.48
CA GLU A 774 27.73 -14.83 28.28
C GLU A 774 27.51 -15.72 29.50
N ASP A 775 27.74 -15.21 30.71
CA ASP A 775 27.54 -15.97 31.94
C ASP A 775 26.06 -16.27 32.16
N LEU A 776 25.20 -15.28 31.95
CA LEU A 776 23.75 -15.44 31.96
C LEU A 776 23.31 -16.49 30.94
N ARG A 777 23.82 -16.42 29.71
CA ARG A 777 23.50 -17.36 28.64
C ARG A 777 23.96 -18.78 28.96
N LYS A 778 25.18 -18.95 29.47
CA LYS A 778 25.71 -20.27 29.88
C LYS A 778 24.87 -20.91 30.99
N LEU A 779 24.38 -20.13 31.94
CA LEU A 779 23.48 -20.62 32.99
C LEU A 779 22.11 -21.01 32.42
N LYS A 780 21.53 -20.20 31.52
CA LYS A 780 20.31 -20.55 30.78
C LYS A 780 20.48 -21.84 29.99
N ASP A 781 21.56 -21.98 29.23
CA ASP A 781 21.84 -23.18 28.46
C ASP A 781 21.98 -24.43 29.35
N LYS A 782 22.59 -24.30 30.53
CA LYS A 782 22.65 -25.39 31.52
C LYS A 782 21.26 -25.77 32.03
N SER A 783 20.44 -24.80 32.41
CA SER A 783 19.04 -25.04 32.80
C SER A 783 18.26 -25.74 31.68
N TYR A 784 18.36 -25.25 30.44
CA TYR A 784 17.67 -25.84 29.29
C TYR A 784 18.14 -27.26 29.00
N ASN A 785 19.44 -27.52 29.12
CA ASN A 785 20.00 -28.86 28.94
C ASN A 785 19.55 -29.82 30.05
N LEU A 786 19.49 -29.35 31.30
CA LEU A 786 18.97 -30.12 32.42
C LEU A 786 17.50 -30.50 32.21
N ILE A 787 16.66 -29.53 31.81
CA ILE A 787 15.25 -29.78 31.48
C ILE A 787 15.16 -30.84 30.38
N LYS A 788 15.85 -30.64 29.26
CA LYS A 788 15.83 -31.59 28.13
C LYS A 788 16.30 -32.99 28.50
N SER A 789 17.27 -33.14 29.39
CA SER A 789 17.76 -34.45 29.80
C SER A 789 16.75 -35.25 30.63
N GLU A 790 15.79 -34.59 31.26
CA GLU A 790 14.75 -35.22 32.08
C GLU A 790 13.40 -35.32 31.36
N LEU A 791 13.25 -34.71 30.18
CA LEU A 791 12.04 -34.86 29.37
C LEU A 791 11.82 -36.32 28.96
N PHE A 792 10.55 -36.71 28.93
CA PHE A 792 10.12 -37.99 28.41
C PHE A 792 10.60 -38.21 26.97
N ASP A 793 11.38 -39.27 26.77
CA ASP A 793 11.80 -39.81 25.48
C ASP A 793 11.53 -41.33 25.44
N PHE A 794 11.04 -41.81 24.29
CA PHE A 794 10.72 -43.22 24.06
C PHE A 794 11.94 -44.13 24.15
N LYS A 795 13.14 -43.61 23.85
CA LYS A 795 14.39 -44.38 23.97
C LYS A 795 14.69 -44.75 25.42
N ASN A 796 14.41 -43.84 26.34
CA ASN A 796 14.72 -43.99 27.76
C ASN A 796 13.57 -44.62 28.55
N ASN A 797 12.34 -44.57 28.02
CA ASN A 797 11.12 -45.05 28.68
C ASN A 797 10.45 -46.20 27.91
N GLY A 798 11.25 -47.05 27.27
CA GLY A 798 10.75 -48.18 26.48
C GLY A 798 9.95 -49.21 27.29
N ASP A 799 10.23 -49.30 28.59
CA ASP A 799 9.50 -50.13 29.57
C ASP A 799 8.10 -49.57 29.89
N SER A 800 7.76 -48.36 29.43
CA SER A 800 6.41 -47.80 29.53
C SER A 800 5.50 -48.21 28.37
N TYR A 801 6.05 -48.85 27.33
CA TYR A 801 5.27 -49.34 26.21
C TYR A 801 4.27 -50.42 26.66
N ASN A 802 2.99 -50.23 26.35
CA ASN A 802 1.92 -51.14 26.72
C ASN A 802 1.36 -51.83 25.47
N GLU A 803 1.73 -53.09 25.28
CA GLU A 803 1.33 -53.90 24.12
C GLU A 803 -0.19 -54.11 24.04
N GLU A 804 -0.85 -54.36 25.18
CA GLU A 804 -2.30 -54.60 25.23
C GLU A 804 -3.09 -53.36 24.79
N LEU A 805 -2.74 -52.19 25.34
CA LEU A 805 -3.39 -50.93 24.96
C LEU A 805 -3.03 -50.52 23.54
N SER A 806 -1.81 -50.80 23.09
CA SER A 806 -1.39 -50.52 21.71
C SER A 806 -2.21 -51.31 20.70
N ASN A 807 -2.40 -52.61 20.95
CA ASN A 807 -3.24 -53.48 20.14
C ASN A 807 -4.71 -53.04 20.18
N LYS A 808 -5.20 -52.61 21.36
CA LYS A 808 -6.58 -52.14 21.53
C LYS A 808 -6.89 -50.87 20.72
N TYR A 809 -5.99 -49.89 20.72
CA TYR A 809 -6.24 -48.60 20.05
C TYR A 809 -5.68 -48.54 18.62
N GLY A 810 -4.84 -49.50 18.24
CA GLY A 810 -4.21 -49.57 16.91
C GLY A 810 -3.19 -48.46 16.68
N THR A 811 -2.53 -48.02 17.75
CA THR A 811 -1.42 -47.05 17.74
C THR A 811 -0.52 -47.35 18.94
N SER A 812 0.76 -46.99 18.89
CA SER A 812 1.68 -47.22 20.01
C SER A 812 1.23 -46.42 21.24
N VAL A 813 1.07 -47.11 22.38
CA VAL A 813 0.65 -46.52 23.65
C VAL A 813 1.71 -46.73 24.73
N TYR A 814 2.07 -45.65 25.40
CA TYR A 814 2.94 -45.64 26.57
C TYR A 814 2.12 -45.27 27.81
N ASP A 815 2.18 -46.08 28.87
CA ASP A 815 1.42 -45.89 30.10
C ASP A 815 2.33 -45.38 31.23
N MET A 816 2.17 -44.10 31.58
CA MET A 816 2.99 -43.38 32.56
C MET A 816 2.26 -43.12 33.87
N ARG A 817 1.05 -43.68 34.08
CA ARG A 817 0.21 -43.39 35.26
C ARG A 817 0.82 -43.75 36.62
N ASN A 818 1.84 -44.60 36.65
CA ASN A 818 2.52 -45.03 37.88
C ASN A 818 4.04 -44.83 37.80
N LYS A 819 4.49 -43.85 37.01
CA LYS A 819 5.89 -43.55 36.79
C LYS A 819 6.13 -42.06 36.92
N ASP A 820 7.30 -41.69 37.41
CA ASP A 820 7.74 -40.31 37.48
C ASP A 820 8.04 -39.81 36.06
N PHE A 821 7.71 -38.55 35.77
CA PHE A 821 8.00 -37.97 34.45
C PHE A 821 8.11 -36.45 34.48
N PHE A 822 8.82 -35.92 33.48
CA PHE A 822 8.63 -34.55 33.01
C PHE A 822 8.29 -34.55 31.53
N MET A 823 7.34 -33.72 31.11
CA MET A 823 6.97 -33.58 29.71
C MET A 823 6.85 -32.12 29.32
N LEU A 824 7.45 -31.75 28.18
CA LEU A 824 7.16 -30.48 27.51
C LEU A 824 5.88 -30.69 26.71
N VAL A 825 4.86 -29.89 26.98
CA VAL A 825 3.53 -30.04 26.38
C VAL A 825 2.97 -28.73 25.85
N ARG A 826 2.02 -28.82 24.92
CA ARG A 826 1.22 -27.71 24.42
C ARG A 826 -0.22 -28.15 24.24
N ALA A 827 -1.16 -27.37 24.75
CA ALA A 827 -2.58 -27.58 24.55
C ALA A 827 -3.07 -26.79 23.31
N GLU A 828 -3.61 -27.46 22.30
CA GLU A 828 -4.17 -26.79 21.12
C GLU A 828 -5.30 -27.58 20.43
N ASN A 829 -6.18 -26.87 19.71
CA ASN A 829 -7.30 -27.45 18.95
C ASN A 829 -6.84 -28.00 17.60
N GLY A 830 -6.25 -29.20 17.61
CA GLY A 830 -5.66 -29.81 16.41
C GLY A 830 -4.34 -29.13 16.04
N HIS A 831 -3.27 -29.90 15.87
CA HIS A 831 -1.97 -29.28 15.61
C HIS A 831 -1.91 -28.68 14.19
N ARG A 832 -1.33 -27.48 14.10
CA ARG A 832 -1.14 -26.77 12.83
C ARG A 832 0.34 -26.66 12.53
N ASP A 833 0.77 -27.22 11.41
CA ASP A 833 2.19 -27.19 11.00
C ASP A 833 2.70 -25.76 10.73
N LYS A 834 1.77 -24.86 10.41
CA LYS A 834 2.04 -23.43 10.24
C LYS A 834 1.17 -22.61 11.18
N ASP A 835 1.77 -21.59 11.78
CA ASP A 835 1.09 -20.60 12.60
C ASP A 835 1.32 -19.18 12.05
N ARG A 836 0.45 -18.24 12.42
CA ARG A 836 0.62 -16.81 12.12
C ARG A 836 1.50 -16.11 13.17
N TRP A 837 1.73 -16.80 14.29
CA TRP A 837 2.45 -16.29 15.45
C TRP A 837 3.95 -16.59 15.37
N ARG A 838 4.77 -15.59 15.73
CA ARG A 838 6.23 -15.69 15.76
C ARG A 838 6.71 -16.68 16.83
N ARG A 839 5.90 -16.94 17.86
CA ARG A 839 6.23 -17.84 18.96
C ARG A 839 5.00 -18.67 19.33
N ASN A 840 5.24 -19.76 20.05
CA ASN A 840 4.20 -20.56 20.69
C ASN A 840 4.54 -20.77 22.17
N CYS A 841 3.52 -20.89 23.00
CA CYS A 841 3.65 -21.18 24.44
C CYS A 841 3.48 -22.67 24.71
N TYR A 842 4.32 -23.18 25.59
CA TYR A 842 4.41 -24.57 26.03
C TYR A 842 4.47 -24.58 27.56
N SER A 843 4.33 -25.76 28.17
CA SER A 843 4.41 -25.96 29.62
C SER A 843 5.26 -27.18 29.93
N ILE A 844 5.92 -27.19 31.08
CA ILE A 844 6.48 -28.41 31.68
C ILE A 844 5.45 -28.94 32.67
N ILE A 845 5.09 -30.20 32.52
CA ILE A 845 4.27 -30.95 33.46
C ILE A 845 5.08 -32.08 34.10
N SER A 846 4.66 -32.50 35.28
CA SER A 846 5.21 -33.63 36.05
C SER A 846 4.12 -34.61 36.47
N ASP A 847 4.50 -35.75 37.06
CA ASP A 847 3.56 -36.67 37.70
C ASP A 847 2.85 -36.07 38.93
N ASP A 848 3.44 -35.04 39.55
CA ASP A 848 2.85 -34.28 40.67
C ASP A 848 1.94 -33.13 40.19
N ASN A 849 2.20 -32.54 39.02
CA ASN A 849 1.41 -31.46 38.44
C ASN A 849 1.25 -31.61 36.92
N THR A 850 0.05 -31.96 36.49
CA THR A 850 -0.27 -32.20 35.07
C THR A 850 -1.07 -31.06 34.43
N ASP A 851 -1.19 -29.92 35.11
CA ASP A 851 -2.01 -28.80 34.63
C ASP A 851 -1.40 -28.12 33.40
N VAL A 852 -2.26 -27.78 32.44
CA VAL A 852 -1.89 -27.12 31.18
C VAL A 852 -2.90 -26.03 30.86
N PHE A 853 -2.55 -25.12 29.95
CA PHE A 853 -3.51 -24.13 29.44
C PHE A 853 -4.82 -24.79 28.97
N GLY A 854 -5.95 -24.24 29.41
CA GLY A 854 -7.27 -24.79 29.11
C GLY A 854 -7.60 -26.10 29.86
N HIS A 855 -6.82 -26.49 30.86
CA HIS A 855 -7.03 -27.66 31.73
C HIS A 855 -7.31 -28.96 30.97
N GLY A 856 -6.62 -29.16 29.84
CA GLY A 856 -6.80 -30.34 28.98
C GLY A 856 -8.17 -30.49 28.32
N SER A 857 -8.94 -29.41 28.20
CA SER A 857 -10.19 -29.37 27.41
C SER A 857 -9.96 -29.56 25.90
N VAL A 858 -8.70 -29.48 25.46
CA VAL A 858 -8.25 -29.64 24.07
C VAL A 858 -7.14 -30.71 23.99
N ASN A 859 -6.70 -31.05 22.78
CA ASN A 859 -5.60 -32.01 22.61
C ASN A 859 -4.32 -31.46 23.25
N ILE A 860 -3.63 -32.33 24.00
CA ILE A 860 -2.33 -32.03 24.59
C ILE A 860 -1.28 -32.75 23.76
N TYR A 861 -0.38 -31.98 23.16
CA TYR A 861 0.74 -32.50 22.38
C TYR A 861 2.01 -32.45 23.21
N GLY A 862 2.77 -33.54 23.18
CA GLY A 862 4.05 -33.65 23.87
C GLY A 862 5.24 -33.58 22.93
N TYR A 863 6.35 -33.10 23.47
CA TYR A 863 7.59 -32.85 22.75
C TYR A 863 8.77 -33.42 23.55
N ASN A 864 9.63 -34.19 22.90
CA ASN A 864 10.76 -34.85 23.56
C ASN A 864 11.96 -33.92 23.80
N SER A 865 12.00 -32.76 23.13
CA SER A 865 13.14 -31.84 23.18
C SER A 865 12.82 -30.48 22.57
N PHE A 866 13.71 -29.51 22.74
CA PHE A 866 13.68 -28.20 22.10
C PHE A 866 15.11 -27.67 21.86
N GLU A 867 15.25 -26.67 20.99
CA GLU A 867 16.53 -26.01 20.72
C GLU A 867 16.72 -24.83 21.68
N ASN A 868 17.89 -24.71 22.30
CA ASN A 868 18.16 -23.64 23.27
C ASN A 868 18.01 -22.25 22.64
N ASP A 869 18.47 -22.07 21.41
CA ASP A 869 18.39 -20.79 20.68
C ASP A 869 16.96 -20.40 20.30
N ARG A 870 16.01 -21.32 20.44
CA ARG A 870 14.59 -21.05 20.20
C ARG A 870 13.85 -20.66 21.47
N VAL A 871 14.46 -20.77 22.65
CA VAL A 871 13.83 -20.34 23.90
C VAL A 871 13.86 -18.82 23.99
N LEU A 872 12.68 -18.21 24.00
CA LEU A 872 12.53 -16.77 24.21
C LEU A 872 12.44 -16.45 25.71
N HIS A 873 11.64 -17.22 26.45
CA HIS A 873 11.29 -16.95 27.85
C HIS A 873 10.85 -18.22 28.58
N MET A 874 11.12 -18.30 29.88
CA MET A 874 10.62 -19.33 30.79
C MET A 874 10.12 -18.70 32.09
N PHE A 875 8.97 -19.18 32.57
CA PHE A 875 8.37 -18.77 33.84
C PHE A 875 7.58 -19.94 34.46
N GLU A 876 7.61 -20.05 35.78
CA GLU A 876 6.95 -21.09 36.58
C GLU A 876 5.42 -20.97 36.65
N GLY A 877 4.86 -19.95 35.99
CA GLY A 877 3.42 -19.71 35.91
C GLY A 877 3.04 -19.07 34.56
N ASP A 878 1.85 -18.49 34.51
CA ASP A 878 1.41 -17.68 33.37
C ASP A 878 2.17 -16.36 33.30
N ALA A 879 2.84 -16.11 32.18
CA ALA A 879 3.59 -14.87 31.96
C ALA A 879 2.73 -13.76 31.33
N PHE A 880 1.43 -14.00 31.13
CA PHE A 880 0.45 -13.09 30.51
C PHE A 880 0.90 -12.57 29.13
N SER A 881 1.47 -13.47 28.33
CA SER A 881 2.17 -13.08 27.10
C SER A 881 1.22 -12.89 25.90
N GLY A 882 1.08 -11.65 25.42
CA GLY A 882 0.32 -11.31 24.21
C GLY A 882 1.20 -11.00 22.99
N ASP A 883 0.79 -11.44 21.80
CA ASP A 883 1.50 -11.16 20.53
C ASP A 883 1.08 -9.83 19.86
N GLU A 884 0.02 -9.17 20.34
CA GLU A 884 -0.72 -8.16 19.57
C GLU A 884 -0.18 -6.72 19.64
N ASN A 885 0.95 -6.45 20.30
CA ASN A 885 1.53 -5.10 20.31
C ASN A 885 3.04 -5.11 20.07
N LYS A 886 3.51 -4.47 18.99
CA LYS A 886 4.94 -4.18 18.77
C LYS A 886 5.58 -3.37 19.90
N ASN A 887 4.77 -2.68 20.71
CA ASN A 887 5.19 -1.97 21.92
C ASN A 887 5.23 -2.85 23.18
N PHE A 888 4.85 -4.13 23.07
CA PHE A 888 4.84 -5.09 24.16
C PHE A 888 5.41 -6.43 23.70
N GLY A 889 6.73 -6.47 23.52
CA GLY A 889 7.42 -7.75 23.64
C GLY A 889 7.27 -8.22 25.08
N SER A 890 6.44 -9.25 25.31
CA SER A 890 6.31 -9.99 26.58
C SER A 890 6.37 -9.09 27.83
N ARG A 891 5.28 -8.39 28.13
CA ARG A 891 5.19 -7.58 29.35
C ARG A 891 5.68 -8.38 30.57
N GLU A 892 6.75 -7.84 31.11
CA GLU A 892 7.04 -7.71 32.53
C GLU A 892 7.77 -8.88 33.19
N ARG A 893 7.45 -10.17 33.02
CA ARG A 893 8.08 -11.22 33.86
C ARG A 893 9.57 -11.49 33.61
N VAL A 894 10.35 -11.59 34.70
CA VAL A 894 11.77 -12.02 34.67
C VAL A 894 11.89 -13.39 33.98
N ASN A 895 12.88 -13.55 33.10
CA ASN A 895 13.15 -14.82 32.43
C ASN A 895 13.94 -15.74 33.38
N ARG A 896 13.27 -16.78 33.90
CA ARG A 896 13.80 -17.65 34.93
C ARG A 896 14.79 -18.69 34.39
N ILE A 897 15.71 -19.10 35.25
CA ILE A 897 16.72 -20.14 35.04
C ILE A 897 16.42 -21.28 36.01
N MET A 898 15.67 -22.28 35.57
CA MET A 898 15.02 -23.26 36.48
C MET A 898 15.40 -24.70 36.19
N THR A 899 15.22 -25.56 37.21
CA THR A 899 15.14 -27.01 37.00
C THR A 899 13.77 -27.40 36.45
N PRO A 900 13.62 -28.59 35.83
CA PRO A 900 12.29 -29.08 35.40
C PRO A 900 11.30 -29.18 36.58
N GLU A 901 11.78 -29.60 37.76
CA GLU A 901 10.97 -29.69 38.97
C GLU A 901 10.42 -28.31 39.41
N GLU A 902 11.23 -27.26 39.36
CA GLU A 902 10.78 -25.89 39.67
C GLU A 902 9.72 -25.40 38.69
N LEU A 903 9.92 -25.63 37.39
CA LEU A 903 8.93 -25.23 36.38
C LEU A 903 7.61 -25.97 36.55
N ALA A 904 7.63 -27.26 36.90
CA ALA A 904 6.41 -28.05 37.07
C ALA A 904 5.72 -27.80 38.41
N ASN A 905 6.47 -27.65 39.51
CA ASN A 905 5.96 -27.82 40.87
C ASN A 905 6.03 -26.54 41.73
N SER A 906 6.42 -25.39 41.19
CA SER A 906 6.40 -24.14 41.96
C SER A 906 5.06 -23.41 41.95
N SER A 907 4.25 -23.63 40.93
CA SER A 907 2.89 -23.09 40.82
C SER A 907 1.88 -24.23 40.72
N SER A 908 0.70 -24.03 41.30
CA SER A 908 -0.44 -24.94 41.08
C SER A 908 -1.11 -24.74 39.72
N TRP A 909 -0.60 -23.80 38.93
CA TRP A 909 -0.99 -23.51 37.55
C TRP A 909 0.09 -24.01 36.60
N TYR A 910 -0.21 -24.01 35.30
CA TYR A 910 0.77 -24.35 34.27
C TYR A 910 1.95 -23.35 34.22
N SER A 911 3.14 -23.86 33.89
CA SER A 911 4.30 -23.03 33.53
C SER A 911 4.20 -22.53 32.11
N GLU A 912 4.87 -21.41 31.82
CA GLU A 912 4.96 -20.86 30.47
C GLU A 912 6.39 -20.88 29.95
N ILE A 913 6.58 -21.61 28.85
CA ILE A 913 7.79 -21.63 28.04
C ILE A 913 7.46 -21.12 26.66
N GLN A 914 8.13 -20.05 26.25
CA GLN A 914 7.91 -19.45 24.94
C GLN A 914 9.01 -19.91 23.98
N LEU A 915 8.63 -20.60 22.91
CA LEU A 915 9.56 -20.99 21.85
C LEU A 915 9.29 -20.22 20.56
N VAL A 916 10.34 -19.66 19.96
CA VAL A 916 10.29 -18.95 18.68
C VAL A 916 10.04 -19.95 17.55
N ASN A 917 9.08 -19.64 16.69
CA ASN A 917 8.78 -20.38 15.46
C ASN A 917 9.69 -19.92 14.31
N ILE A 918 9.97 -20.83 13.37
CA ILE A 918 10.86 -20.55 12.24
C ILE A 918 10.04 -19.85 11.15
N LYS A 919 10.45 -18.66 10.71
CA LYS A 919 9.73 -17.92 9.66
C LYS A 919 9.73 -18.71 8.35
N ASP A 920 8.56 -18.83 7.72
CA ASP A 920 8.45 -19.41 6.38
C ASP A 920 8.99 -18.40 5.36
N SER A 921 10.11 -18.70 4.71
CA SER A 921 10.73 -17.81 3.72
C SER A 921 9.83 -17.56 2.51
N ASN A 922 8.87 -18.45 2.24
CA ASN A 922 7.94 -18.34 1.11
C ASN A 922 6.65 -17.56 1.46
N SER A 923 6.53 -17.06 2.70
CA SER A 923 5.33 -16.37 3.17
C SER A 923 5.70 -15.14 3.99
N LYS A 924 4.95 -14.05 3.80
CA LYS A 924 5.16 -12.83 4.59
C LYS A 924 4.70 -12.99 6.04
N ASN A 925 3.73 -13.88 6.30
CA ASN A 925 2.92 -13.86 7.53
C ASN A 925 2.75 -15.24 8.21
N THR A 926 3.59 -16.23 7.87
CA THR A 926 3.49 -17.57 8.50
C THR A 926 4.82 -18.08 9.00
N TYR A 927 4.75 -18.92 10.03
CA TYR A 927 5.88 -19.55 10.70
C TYR A 927 5.63 -21.05 10.83
N PHE A 928 6.68 -21.85 10.74
CA PHE A 928 6.61 -23.28 11.01
C PHE A 928 6.56 -23.53 12.52
N ALA A 929 5.45 -24.12 12.96
CA ALA A 929 5.29 -24.58 14.34
C ALA A 929 6.16 -25.83 14.57
N LYS A 930 6.54 -26.05 15.84
CA LYS A 930 7.25 -27.28 16.21
C LYS A 930 6.29 -28.47 16.13
N GLN A 931 6.72 -29.52 15.43
CA GLN A 931 5.96 -30.76 15.29
C GLN A 931 5.92 -31.54 16.61
N PRO A 932 4.76 -32.10 16.96
CA PRO A 932 4.61 -32.90 18.18
C PRO A 932 5.21 -34.31 18.01
N ASP A 933 5.77 -34.83 19.09
CA ASP A 933 6.37 -36.17 19.13
C ASP A 933 5.38 -37.22 19.64
N PHE A 934 4.37 -36.81 20.42
CA PHE A 934 3.29 -37.66 20.96
C PHE A 934 2.04 -36.87 21.33
N ILE A 935 0.95 -37.58 21.60
CA ILE A 935 -0.27 -37.05 22.20
C ILE A 935 -0.33 -37.48 23.66
N VAL A 936 -0.53 -36.54 24.57
CA VAL A 936 -0.72 -36.80 26.00
C VAL A 936 -2.22 -36.88 26.30
N VAL A 937 -2.64 -37.91 27.04
CA VAL A 937 -4.04 -38.08 27.43
C VAL A 937 -4.18 -38.41 28.90
N TYR A 938 -5.13 -37.76 29.56
CA TYR A 938 -5.52 -38.09 30.92
C TYR A 938 -6.36 -39.36 30.98
N ASN A 939 -5.92 -40.33 31.79
CA ASN A 939 -6.61 -41.55 32.17
C ASN A 939 -6.91 -42.55 31.03
N LYS A 940 -7.55 -42.11 29.94
CA LYS A 940 -7.90 -42.94 28.77
C LYS A 940 -7.99 -42.14 27.45
N PRO A 941 -7.53 -42.68 26.32
CA PRO A 941 -7.69 -42.07 24.99
C PRO A 941 -9.16 -41.91 24.57
N SER A 942 -9.53 -40.76 24.03
CA SER A 942 -10.79 -40.57 23.30
C SER A 942 -10.67 -40.99 21.82
N GLU A 943 -11.78 -41.15 21.11
CA GLU A 943 -11.78 -41.40 19.66
C GLU A 943 -11.04 -40.29 18.89
N GLY A 944 -11.18 -39.04 19.33
CA GLY A 944 -10.46 -37.91 18.74
C GLY A 944 -8.94 -38.03 18.89
N ASN A 945 -8.45 -38.43 20.07
CA ASN A 945 -7.02 -38.63 20.29
C ASN A 945 -6.46 -39.79 19.46
N ILE A 946 -7.21 -40.89 19.35
CA ILE A 946 -6.82 -42.06 18.55
C ILE A 946 -6.74 -41.69 17.07
N ARG A 947 -7.71 -40.92 16.57
CA ARG A 947 -7.70 -40.44 15.19
C ARG A 947 -6.51 -39.53 14.91
N GLU A 948 -6.29 -38.51 15.76
CA GLU A 948 -5.18 -37.57 15.61
C GLU A 948 -3.82 -38.30 15.64
N SER A 949 -3.65 -39.27 16.55
CA SER A 949 -2.45 -40.11 16.65
C SER A 949 -2.16 -40.86 15.34
N LYS A 950 -3.20 -41.48 14.75
CA LYS A 950 -3.08 -42.22 13.48
C LYS A 950 -2.82 -41.31 12.30
N GLU A 951 -3.51 -40.17 12.21
CA GLU A 951 -3.34 -39.19 11.14
C GLU A 951 -1.92 -38.62 11.09
N ARG A 952 -1.30 -38.40 12.25
CA ARG A 952 0.08 -37.89 12.36
C ARG A 952 1.15 -38.97 12.41
N GLY A 953 0.78 -40.22 12.70
CA GLY A 953 1.74 -41.30 12.93
C GLY A 953 2.57 -41.11 14.20
N ILE A 954 2.00 -40.51 15.25
CA ILE A 954 2.68 -40.27 16.54
C ILE A 954 2.00 -41.07 17.67
N PRO A 955 2.74 -41.58 18.67
CA PRO A 955 2.20 -42.40 19.76
C PRO A 955 1.33 -41.61 20.75
N ILE A 956 0.61 -42.35 21.59
CA ILE A 956 -0.17 -41.81 22.71
C ILE A 956 0.54 -42.13 24.03
N VAL A 957 0.61 -41.14 24.92
CA VAL A 957 1.11 -41.28 26.30
C VAL A 957 -0.04 -41.05 27.27
N ILE A 958 -0.31 -42.03 28.13
CA ILE A 958 -1.39 -41.97 29.12
C ILE A 958 -0.80 -41.59 30.48
N ILE A 959 -1.33 -40.52 31.08
CA ILE A 959 -0.95 -40.03 32.41
C ILE A 959 -2.20 -39.89 33.30
N ASN A 960 -2.01 -39.72 34.61
CA ASN A 960 -3.11 -39.36 35.50
C ASN A 960 -3.41 -37.86 35.40
N GLU A 961 -4.66 -37.48 35.62
CA GLU A 961 -4.98 -36.07 35.87
C GLU A 961 -4.68 -35.76 37.34
N GLN A 962 -3.63 -34.98 37.57
CA GLN A 962 -3.11 -34.63 38.89
C GLN A 962 -2.94 -33.11 39.01
N ARG A 963 -3.48 -32.55 40.10
CA ARG A 963 -3.21 -31.17 40.52
C ARG A 963 -2.11 -31.17 41.59
N LEU A 964 -1.25 -30.17 41.52
CA LEU A 964 -0.18 -29.96 42.49
C LEU A 964 -0.76 -29.85 43.91
N LYS A 965 -0.22 -30.64 44.82
CA LYS A 965 -0.54 -30.59 46.24
C LYS A 965 0.44 -29.68 46.97
N ASP A 966 -0.01 -29.05 48.06
CA ASP A 966 0.78 -28.09 48.83
C ASP A 966 2.09 -28.70 49.39
N ASP A 967 2.10 -29.99 49.73
CA ASP A 967 3.29 -30.71 50.24
C ASP A 967 4.34 -31.02 49.16
N LYS A 968 3.94 -30.97 47.88
CA LYS A 968 4.83 -31.12 46.71
C LYS A 968 5.24 -29.79 46.10
N LYS A 969 4.73 -28.67 46.62
CA LYS A 969 5.02 -27.35 46.09
C LYS A 969 6.44 -26.92 46.43
N ILE A 970 7.19 -26.48 45.42
CA ILE A 970 8.53 -25.94 45.60
C ILE A 970 8.44 -24.43 45.85
N ASP A 971 8.89 -24.00 47.03
CA ASP A 971 9.04 -22.58 47.38
C ASP A 971 10.27 -22.02 46.65
N ILE A 972 10.04 -21.21 45.62
CA ILE A 972 11.09 -20.38 45.02
C ILE A 972 11.22 -19.14 45.90
N ASP A 973 12.46 -18.79 46.25
CA ASP A 973 12.81 -17.72 47.19
C ASP A 973 11.90 -16.48 47.07
N LYS A 974 11.14 -16.21 48.14
CA LYS A 974 10.11 -15.17 48.25
C LYS A 974 10.62 -13.73 48.21
N ASN A 975 11.93 -13.52 48.16
CA ASN A 975 12.54 -12.20 47.92
C ASN A 975 12.36 -11.68 46.48
N MET A 976 11.63 -12.46 45.67
CA MET A 976 11.27 -12.25 44.29
C MET A 976 9.77 -12.56 44.17
N GLY A 977 8.92 -11.70 44.73
CA GLY A 977 7.48 -11.94 44.78
C GLY A 977 6.81 -11.84 43.41
N MET A 978 5.57 -12.33 43.30
CA MET A 978 4.73 -12.24 42.08
C MET A 978 4.46 -10.80 41.60
N TYR A 979 4.87 -9.76 42.32
CA TYR A 979 4.86 -8.35 41.86
C TYR A 979 6.26 -7.73 41.72
N ASP A 980 7.30 -8.47 42.11
CA ASP A 980 8.70 -8.00 42.15
C ASP A 980 9.57 -8.69 41.07
N ASP A 981 9.05 -9.76 40.43
CA ASP A 981 9.67 -10.42 39.28
C ASP A 981 9.31 -9.76 37.96
N ILE A 982 9.50 -8.45 37.90
CA ILE A 982 9.20 -7.67 36.70
C ILE A 982 10.46 -6.92 36.24
N TYR A 983 10.84 -7.11 34.97
CA TYR A 983 11.84 -6.26 34.33
C TYR A 983 11.31 -4.82 34.21
N ILE A 984 12.15 -3.86 34.55
CA ILE A 984 11.84 -2.43 34.48
C ILE A 984 12.12 -1.97 33.05
N ASN A 985 11.07 -1.52 32.36
CA ASN A 985 11.11 -1.21 30.93
C ASN A 985 10.57 0.20 30.59
N ASN A 986 10.35 1.05 31.59
CA ASN A 986 10.11 2.49 31.45
C ASN A 986 10.19 3.16 32.83
N SER A 987 10.21 4.50 32.86
CA SER A 987 10.23 5.29 34.09
C SER A 987 8.97 5.15 34.98
N TYR A 988 7.79 4.80 34.46
CA TYR A 988 6.62 4.55 35.31
C TYR A 988 6.77 3.27 36.16
N ASP A 989 7.49 2.28 35.65
CA ASP A 989 7.81 1.05 36.38
C ASP A 989 8.82 1.32 37.51
N GLU A 990 9.68 2.34 37.33
CA GLU A 990 10.70 2.77 38.28
C GLU A 990 10.09 3.24 39.61
N GLU A 991 9.06 4.11 39.58
CA GLU A 991 8.37 4.65 40.77
C GLU A 991 7.73 3.55 41.65
N ASN A 992 7.29 2.45 41.04
CA ASN A 992 6.73 1.31 41.76
C ASN A 992 7.82 0.39 42.35
N SER A 993 8.99 0.34 41.71
CA SER A 993 10.13 -0.49 42.11
C SER A 993 10.99 0.11 43.21
N ASP A 994 11.19 1.44 43.22
CA ASP A 994 11.94 2.15 44.26
C ASP A 994 11.25 2.03 45.65
N ARG A 995 9.95 1.71 45.68
CA ARG A 995 9.22 1.37 46.92
C ARG A 995 9.49 -0.04 47.45
N LYS A 996 10.14 -0.93 46.70
CA LYS A 996 10.28 -2.35 47.04
C LYS A 996 11.66 -2.98 46.84
N ALA A 997 12.48 -2.48 45.92
CA ALA A 997 13.73 -3.14 45.50
C ALA A 997 15.02 -2.55 46.09
N ARG A 998 15.00 -1.30 46.57
CA ARG A 998 16.13 -0.61 47.21
C ARG A 998 16.07 -0.68 48.74
#